data_AF-A0AAQ5BHB2-F1
#
_entry.id   AF-A0AAQ5BHB2-F1
#
_cell.length_a   1.000
_cell.length_b   1.000
_cell.length_c   1.000
_cell.angle_alpha   90.00
_cell.angle_beta   90.00
_cell.angle_gamma   90.00
#
_symmetry.space_group_name_H-M   'P 1'
#
loop_
_entity.id
_entity.type
_entity.pdbx_description
1 polymer ?
#
loop_
_entity_poly.entity_id
_entity_poly.type
_entity_poly.pdbx_seq_one_letter_code
_entity_poly.pdbx_strand_id
1 'polypeptide(L)'
;MGADGETVVLKNMLIGINLILLGSMIKPSECQLEVTTERVQRQSVEEEGGIANYNTSSKEQPVVFNHVYNINVPLDNLCSSGLEASAEQEVSAEDETLAEYMGQTSDHESQVTFTHRINFPKKACPCASSAQVLQELLSRIEMLEREVSVLRDQCNANCCQESAATDLSTPQGLQFKTITETTVEVQWEPFSFSFDGWEISFIPKNNEGGVIAQVPSDVTSFNQTGLKPGEEYIVNVVALKEQARSPPTSASVSTVIDGPTQILVRDVSDTVAFVEWIPPRAKVDFILLKYGLVGGEGGRTTFRLQPPLSQYSVQALRPGSRYEVSVSAVRGTNESDSATTQFTTEIDAPKNLRVGSRTATSLDLEWDNSEAEVQEYKVVYSTLAGEQYHEVLVPRGIGPTTRATLTDLVPGTEYGVGISAVMNSQQSVPATMNARTELDSPRDLMVTASSETSISLIWTKASGPIDHYRITFTPSSGIASEVTVPKDRTSYTLTDLEPGAEYIISVTAERGRQQSLESTVDAFTGFRPISHLHFSHVTSSSVNITWSDPSPPADRLILNYSPRDEEEEMMEVSLDATKRHAVLMGLQPATEYIVNLVAVHGTVTSEPIVGSITTGIDPPKDITISNVTKDSVMVSWSPPVASFDYYRVSYRPTQVGRLDSSVVPNTVTEFTITRLNPATEYEISLNSVRGREESERICTLVHTAMDNPVDLIATNITPTEALLQWKAPVGEVENYVIVLTHFAVAGETILVDGVSEEFRLVDLLPSTHYTATMYATNGPLTSGTISTNFSTLLDPPANLTASEVTRQSALISWQPPRAEIENYVLTYKSTDGSRKELIVDAEDTWIRLEGLLENTDYTVLLQAAQDTTWSSITSTAFTTGGRVFPHPQDCAQHLMNGDTLSGVYPIFLNGELSQKLQVYCDMTTDGGGWIVFQRRQNGQTDFFRKWADYRVGFGNVEDEFWLGLDNIHRITSQGRYELRVDMRDGQEAAFASYDRFSVEDSRNLYKLRIGSYNGTAGDSLSYHQGRPFSTEDRDNDVAVTNCAMSYKGAWWYKNCHRTNLNGKYGESRHSQGINWYHWKGHEFSIPFVEMKMRPYNHRLMAGRKRQSLQF
;
A
#
# COMPACT_ATOMS: atom_id res chain seq x y z
N MET A 1 49.83 -23.20 34.40
CA MET A 1 48.98 -23.18 35.63
C MET A 1 49.01 -21.76 36.17
N GLY A 2 47.86 -21.24 36.60
CA GLY A 2 47.59 -19.79 36.54
C GLY A 2 47.14 -19.39 35.12
N ALA A 3 46.32 -18.35 34.94
CA ALA A 3 45.68 -17.49 35.94
C ALA A 3 44.35 -16.90 35.44
N ASP A 4 43.63 -16.25 36.36
CA ASP A 4 42.61 -15.19 36.28
C ASP A 4 42.06 -14.72 34.91
N GLY A 5 40.76 -14.35 34.89
CA GLY A 5 40.18 -13.53 33.81
C GLY A 5 38.64 -13.51 33.79
N GLU A 6 38.05 -12.32 33.89
CA GLU A 6 36.62 -12.07 33.65
C GLU A 6 36.34 -11.62 32.19
N THR A 7 35.05 -11.46 31.86
CA THR A 7 34.46 -10.56 30.83
C THR A 7 34.18 -11.03 29.37
N VAL A 8 32.87 -11.10 29.07
CA VAL A 8 32.16 -10.40 27.95
C VAL A 8 32.33 -10.95 26.50
N VAL A 9 31.47 -10.45 25.58
CA VAL A 9 31.37 -10.69 24.11
C VAL A 9 30.71 -12.05 23.75
N LEU A 10 29.52 -12.17 23.16
CA LEU A 10 28.62 -11.26 22.39
C LEU A 10 29.04 -10.99 20.93
N LYS A 11 28.64 -11.89 20.01
CA LYS A 11 28.74 -11.82 18.54
C LYS A 11 27.40 -12.32 17.94
N ASN A 12 26.88 -11.88 16.78
CA ASN A 12 27.19 -10.83 15.80
C ASN A 12 25.82 -10.28 15.27
N MET A 13 25.64 -9.03 14.82
CA MET A 13 25.98 -8.45 13.49
C MET A 13 25.57 -9.33 12.29
N LEU A 14 24.75 -8.94 11.29
CA LEU A 14 24.29 -7.64 10.71
C LEU A 14 25.31 -7.00 9.73
N ILE A 15 24.82 -6.33 8.68
CA ILE A 15 25.54 -5.80 7.47
C ILE A 15 25.78 -6.94 6.45
N GLY A 16 25.80 -6.81 5.10
CA GLY A 16 25.69 -5.74 4.08
C GLY A 16 26.10 -6.37 2.72
N ILE A 17 26.17 -5.76 1.52
CA ILE A 17 25.86 -4.42 0.95
C ILE A 17 25.64 -4.61 -0.58
N ASN A 18 25.32 -3.54 -1.35
CA ASN A 18 25.05 -3.53 -2.81
C ASN A 18 26.31 -3.74 -3.72
N LEU A 19 26.15 -3.48 -5.05
CA LEU A 19 27.14 -3.28 -6.15
C LEU A 19 27.23 -4.49 -7.16
N ILE A 20 27.49 -4.39 -8.49
CA ILE A 20 27.77 -3.25 -9.41
C ILE A 20 27.62 -3.51 -10.95
N LEU A 21 27.46 -2.42 -11.75
CA LEU A 21 27.77 -2.14 -13.19
C LEU A 21 27.23 -2.91 -14.44
N LEU A 22 27.45 -2.23 -15.59
CA LEU A 22 27.37 -2.59 -17.04
C LEU A 22 25.95 -2.60 -17.70
N GLY A 23 25.76 -2.14 -18.96
CA GLY A 23 26.67 -1.40 -19.86
C GLY A 23 26.07 -1.03 -21.25
N SER A 24 26.19 0.24 -21.66
CA SER A 24 26.18 0.82 -23.03
C SER A 24 25.23 0.35 -24.16
N MET A 25 24.31 1.25 -24.56
CA MET A 25 24.01 1.75 -25.93
C MET A 25 23.76 0.78 -27.13
N ILE A 26 22.55 0.87 -27.73
CA ILE A 26 22.32 1.10 -29.19
C ILE A 26 20.84 1.52 -29.45
N LYS A 27 20.60 2.34 -30.48
CA LYS A 27 19.30 2.76 -31.10
C LYS A 27 19.41 2.51 -32.63
N PRO A 28 18.33 2.53 -33.47
CA PRO A 28 16.96 3.08 -33.31
C PRO A 28 15.87 1.98 -33.53
N SER A 29 14.61 2.16 -33.97
CA SER A 29 13.84 3.27 -34.59
C SER A 29 12.30 3.14 -34.48
N GLU A 30 11.65 4.28 -34.30
CA GLU A 30 10.36 4.76 -34.88
C GLU A 30 9.12 3.86 -35.05
N CYS A 31 8.07 4.19 -34.27
CA CYS A 31 6.66 4.49 -34.66
C CYS A 31 5.87 4.81 -33.37
N GLN A 32 5.11 5.89 -33.14
CA GLN A 32 4.13 6.67 -33.94
C GLN A 32 3.00 5.79 -34.51
N LEU A 33 1.71 5.99 -34.29
CA LEU A 33 0.85 7.03 -33.66
C LEU A 33 -0.38 6.27 -33.04
N GLU A 34 -1.25 6.71 -32.12
CA GLU A 34 -1.47 7.88 -31.21
C GLU A 34 -2.57 7.41 -30.19
N VAL A 35 -3.12 8.09 -29.16
CA VAL A 35 -3.07 9.47 -28.61
C VAL A 35 -3.35 9.46 -27.07
N THR A 36 -3.80 10.57 -26.49
CA THR A 36 -4.02 10.91 -25.06
C THR A 36 -5.49 10.68 -24.59
N THR A 37 -5.94 10.82 -23.32
CA THR A 37 -5.42 11.25 -21.99
C THR A 37 -6.39 10.68 -20.90
N GLU A 38 -6.17 10.61 -19.56
CA GLU A 38 -5.08 11.01 -18.66
C GLU A 38 -5.05 10.19 -17.34
N ARG A 39 -3.95 10.30 -16.56
CA ARG A 39 -3.74 10.18 -15.09
C ARG A 39 -4.68 9.30 -14.22
N VAL A 40 -4.16 8.25 -13.57
CA VAL A 40 -3.49 8.23 -12.23
C VAL A 40 -4.50 8.35 -11.07
N GLN A 41 -4.73 7.28 -10.28
CA GLN A 41 -4.01 6.91 -9.02
C GLN A 41 -4.14 7.99 -7.91
N ARG A 42 -4.30 7.67 -6.62
CA ARG A 42 -4.09 6.40 -5.88
C ARG A 42 -4.96 6.37 -4.60
N GLN A 43 -4.87 5.31 -3.80
CA GLN A 43 -5.42 5.27 -2.44
C GLN A 43 -4.80 6.36 -1.53
N SER A 44 -5.66 6.94 -0.71
CA SER A 44 -5.49 7.11 0.75
C SER A 44 -6.77 6.53 1.39
N VAL A 45 -6.92 6.29 2.70
CA VAL A 45 -6.53 7.06 3.89
C VAL A 45 -6.29 6.12 5.07
N GLU A 46 -5.26 6.41 5.86
CA GLU A 46 -5.18 6.30 7.34
C GLU A 46 -3.92 7.11 7.74
N GLU A 47 -3.80 7.71 8.93
CA GLU A 47 -4.59 7.56 10.16
C GLU A 47 -4.92 8.92 10.85
N GLU A 48 -5.34 8.89 12.13
CA GLU A 48 -6.10 9.91 12.86
C GLU A 48 -5.47 11.31 13.10
N GLY A 49 -6.36 12.29 13.38
CA GLY A 49 -6.08 13.36 14.36
C GLY A 49 -6.58 14.77 14.00
N GLY A 50 -7.53 15.34 14.76
CA GLY A 50 -7.79 16.79 14.73
C GLY A 50 -9.24 17.25 14.87
N ILE A 51 -9.64 17.57 16.10
CA ILE A 51 -10.90 18.23 16.48
C ILE A 51 -11.21 19.46 15.59
N ALA A 52 -12.41 19.52 15.01
CA ALA A 52 -12.96 20.75 14.41
C ALA A 52 -14.44 20.93 14.80
N ASN A 53 -14.80 22.15 15.21
CA ASN A 53 -16.12 22.50 15.72
C ASN A 53 -16.97 23.25 14.67
N TYR A 54 -18.27 23.31 14.94
CA TYR A 54 -19.24 24.34 14.51
C TYR A 54 -18.72 25.50 13.65
N ASN A 55 -19.38 25.76 12.51
CA ASN A 55 -20.26 26.94 12.40
C ASN A 55 -20.97 27.06 11.03
N THR A 56 -22.29 27.27 11.04
CA THR A 56 -23.00 28.07 10.03
C THR A 56 -24.15 28.82 10.69
N SER A 57 -24.19 30.14 10.54
CA SER A 57 -25.25 30.99 11.10
C SER A 57 -26.26 31.41 10.02
N SER A 58 -27.50 30.97 10.19
CA SER A 58 -28.75 31.67 9.83
C SER A 58 -28.95 32.24 8.40
N LYS A 59 -29.93 31.62 7.70
CA LYS A 59 -30.93 32.24 6.82
C LYS A 59 -30.50 32.81 5.45
N GLU A 60 -30.96 32.14 4.38
CA GLU A 60 -31.17 32.71 3.05
C GLU A 60 -32.69 32.93 2.73
N GLN A 61 -32.97 33.37 1.51
CA GLN A 61 -34.24 33.91 1.00
C GLN A 61 -35.08 32.90 0.18
N PRO A 62 -36.36 33.19 -0.16
CA PRO A 62 -37.26 32.23 -0.81
C PRO A 62 -36.87 31.86 -2.26
N VAL A 63 -37.24 30.64 -2.66
CA VAL A 63 -36.94 30.06 -3.98
C VAL A 63 -38.21 29.98 -4.84
N VAL A 64 -38.11 30.41 -6.10
CA VAL A 64 -39.17 30.27 -7.11
C VAL A 64 -38.83 29.11 -8.05
N PHE A 65 -39.75 28.15 -8.18
CA PHE A 65 -39.59 26.97 -9.04
C PHE A 65 -40.38 27.13 -10.35
N ASN A 66 -39.72 26.89 -11.49
CA ASN A 66 -40.34 26.76 -12.81
C ASN A 66 -40.04 25.35 -13.34
N HIS A 67 -41.07 24.60 -13.72
CA HIS A 67 -40.94 23.27 -14.34
C HIS A 67 -41.57 23.26 -15.74
N VAL A 68 -40.90 22.59 -16.68
CA VAL A 68 -41.37 22.36 -18.05
C VAL A 68 -41.23 20.87 -18.33
N TYR A 69 -42.30 20.21 -18.77
CA TYR A 69 -42.31 18.78 -19.07
C TYR A 69 -42.44 18.55 -20.58
N ASN A 70 -41.51 17.78 -21.14
CA ASN A 70 -41.63 17.15 -22.45
C ASN A 70 -41.75 15.63 -22.23
N ILE A 71 -42.71 14.99 -22.89
CA ILE A 71 -42.99 13.55 -22.72
C ILE A 71 -42.93 12.86 -24.09
N ASN A 72 -42.08 11.83 -24.20
CA ASN A 72 -41.99 10.93 -25.35
C ASN A 72 -42.43 9.53 -24.92
N VAL A 73 -43.12 8.79 -25.80
CA VAL A 73 -43.66 7.45 -25.51
C VAL A 73 -43.36 6.51 -26.69
N PRO A 74 -42.85 5.28 -26.48
CA PRO A 74 -42.67 4.29 -27.54
C PRO A 74 -44.00 3.65 -28.01
N LEU A 75 -43.98 3.09 -29.22
CA LEU A 75 -45.10 2.33 -29.82
C LEU A 75 -44.83 0.82 -29.76
N ASP A 76 -45.89 0.02 -29.57
CA ASP A 76 -46.03 -1.24 -30.31
C ASP A 76 -47.51 -1.63 -30.51
N ASN A 77 -47.76 -2.65 -31.34
CA ASN A 77 -48.94 -2.76 -32.20
C ASN A 77 -50.08 -3.68 -31.70
N LEU A 78 -51.32 -3.41 -32.15
CA LEU A 78 -52.02 -4.22 -33.18
C LEU A 78 -53.37 -3.61 -33.64
N CYS A 79 -53.71 -3.81 -34.93
CA CYS A 79 -54.85 -3.21 -35.67
C CYS A 79 -56.04 -4.20 -35.82
N SER A 80 -57.14 -4.02 -36.59
CA SER A 80 -57.60 -3.06 -37.63
C SER A 80 -59.17 -3.09 -37.68
N SER A 81 -59.96 -2.42 -38.54
CA SER A 81 -59.77 -1.63 -39.78
C SER A 81 -60.70 -0.36 -39.75
N GLY A 82 -61.28 0.29 -40.79
CA GLY A 82 -61.44 0.11 -42.25
C GLY A 82 -62.93 0.21 -42.67
N LEU A 83 -63.35 0.71 -43.86
CA LEU A 83 -62.66 1.23 -45.05
C LEU A 83 -63.56 2.23 -45.84
N GLU A 84 -62.92 3.24 -46.47
CA GLU A 84 -63.21 3.81 -47.83
C GLU A 84 -64.55 4.53 -48.18
N ALA A 85 -64.62 5.53 -49.09
CA ALA A 85 -63.59 6.34 -49.77
C ALA A 85 -64.16 7.58 -50.53
N SER A 86 -63.26 8.53 -50.86
CA SER A 86 -63.21 9.38 -52.10
C SER A 86 -64.30 10.44 -52.42
N ALA A 87 -63.98 11.60 -53.03
CA ALA A 87 -62.69 12.31 -53.25
C ALA A 87 -62.90 13.76 -53.78
N GLU A 88 -61.77 14.49 -53.99
CA GLU A 88 -61.62 15.88 -54.53
C GLU A 88 -62.22 17.03 -53.67
N GLN A 89 -61.78 18.31 -53.69
CA GLN A 89 -60.60 19.07 -54.22
C GLN A 89 -60.55 20.44 -53.46
N GLU A 90 -59.47 21.22 -53.26
CA GLU A 90 -58.02 21.08 -53.56
C GLU A 90 -57.15 22.04 -52.66
N VAL A 91 -55.97 22.43 -53.15
CA VAL A 91 -54.88 23.36 -52.74
C VAL A 91 -55.34 24.79 -52.31
N SER A 92 -54.68 25.58 -51.43
CA SER A 92 -53.26 25.65 -50.99
C SER A 92 -53.01 26.13 -49.53
N ALA A 93 -51.85 25.71 -48.97
CA ALA A 93 -50.87 26.48 -48.17
C ALA A 93 -51.15 27.04 -46.74
N GLU A 94 -50.17 26.75 -45.87
CA GLU A 94 -49.59 27.53 -44.75
C GLU A 94 -50.23 27.59 -43.33
N ASP A 95 -49.35 27.30 -42.36
CA ASP A 95 -49.33 27.39 -40.88
C ASP A 95 -50.60 27.31 -40.00
N GLU A 96 -50.75 26.12 -39.41
CA GLU A 96 -51.43 25.91 -38.13
C GLU A 96 -50.67 26.52 -36.94
N THR A 97 -51.16 27.64 -36.42
CA THR A 97 -50.80 28.12 -35.08
C THR A 97 -51.24 27.15 -33.97
N LEU A 98 -50.50 27.12 -32.85
CA LEU A 98 -50.89 26.43 -31.61
C LEU A 98 -51.05 27.48 -30.50
N ALA A 99 -52.13 27.38 -29.74
CA ALA A 99 -52.42 28.29 -28.64
C ALA A 99 -51.91 27.72 -27.31
N GLU A 100 -51.13 28.50 -26.57
CA GLU A 100 -50.86 28.23 -25.15
C GLU A 100 -52.00 28.77 -24.29
N TYR A 101 -52.34 28.06 -23.21
CA TYR A 101 -53.19 28.58 -22.14
C TYR A 101 -52.44 28.47 -20.81
N MET A 102 -52.47 29.53 -20.02
CA MET A 102 -51.79 29.61 -18.73
C MET A 102 -52.68 30.29 -17.70
N GLY A 103 -52.70 29.76 -16.48
CA GLY A 103 -53.37 30.34 -15.32
C GLY A 103 -52.46 30.30 -14.09
N GLN A 104 -52.70 31.20 -13.15
CA GLN A 104 -52.01 31.28 -11.87
C GLN A 104 -53.03 31.41 -10.73
N THR A 105 -52.67 30.86 -9.57
CA THR A 105 -53.33 31.07 -8.28
C THR A 105 -52.26 31.30 -7.22
N SER A 106 -52.56 32.12 -6.22
CA SER A 106 -51.66 32.45 -5.12
C SER A 106 -52.45 32.53 -3.82
N ASP A 107 -51.92 31.93 -2.75
CA ASP A 107 -52.46 32.05 -1.39
C ASP A 107 -51.58 32.98 -0.55
N HIS A 108 -52.13 33.58 0.50
CA HIS A 108 -51.65 34.86 1.01
C HIS A 108 -50.63 34.80 2.16
N GLU A 109 -50.31 33.60 2.67
CA GLU A 109 -49.42 33.41 3.84
C GLU A 109 -48.14 32.58 3.57
N SER A 110 -47.89 32.12 2.33
CA SER A 110 -46.63 31.42 1.97
C SER A 110 -46.03 31.90 0.65
N GLN A 111 -44.73 32.27 0.65
CA GLN A 111 -44.04 32.85 -0.52
C GLN A 111 -43.61 31.80 -1.57
N VAL A 112 -44.58 31.19 -2.29
CA VAL A 112 -44.33 30.42 -3.51
C VAL A 112 -45.43 30.69 -4.54
N THR A 113 -45.06 30.92 -5.81
CA THR A 113 -46.00 31.08 -6.94
C THR A 113 -45.77 29.98 -7.98
N PHE A 114 -46.80 29.18 -8.27
CA PHE A 114 -46.72 28.14 -9.29
C PHE A 114 -47.20 28.65 -10.66
N THR A 115 -46.50 28.24 -11.72
CA THR A 115 -46.79 28.65 -13.11
C THR A 115 -46.65 27.43 -14.02
N HIS A 116 -47.73 27.01 -14.67
CA HIS A 116 -47.76 25.80 -15.52
C HIS A 116 -47.70 26.17 -17.01
N ARG A 117 -46.92 25.42 -17.79
CA ARG A 117 -46.77 25.60 -19.24
C ARG A 117 -46.55 24.23 -19.91
N ILE A 118 -47.40 23.88 -20.88
CA ILE A 118 -47.48 22.54 -21.48
C ILE A 118 -47.41 22.65 -23.01
N ASN A 119 -46.56 21.84 -23.65
CA ASN A 119 -46.41 21.77 -25.11
C ASN A 119 -46.69 20.35 -25.61
N PHE A 120 -47.39 20.23 -26.75
CA PHE A 120 -47.71 18.95 -27.39
C PHE A 120 -47.15 18.89 -28.83
N PRO A 121 -46.44 17.83 -29.24
CA PRO A 121 -46.02 17.63 -30.63
C PRO A 121 -47.19 17.17 -31.52
N LYS A 122 -47.12 17.45 -32.83
CA LYS A 122 -48.25 17.28 -33.77
C LYS A 122 -48.29 15.91 -34.47
N LYS A 123 -49.52 15.36 -34.54
CA LYS A 123 -50.14 14.55 -35.61
C LYS A 123 -49.38 13.38 -36.26
N ALA A 124 -50.00 12.20 -36.20
CA ALA A 124 -49.99 11.22 -37.29
C ALA A 124 -51.37 10.51 -37.43
N CYS A 125 -52.12 10.93 -38.46
CA CYS A 125 -53.33 10.30 -39.03
C CYS A 125 -54.64 10.16 -38.20
N PRO A 126 -55.82 9.98 -38.85
CA PRO A 126 -57.13 10.18 -38.22
C PRO A 126 -58.13 9.00 -38.32
N CYS A 127 -59.12 8.97 -37.42
CA CYS A 127 -60.41 8.30 -37.61
C CYS A 127 -61.51 9.08 -36.87
N ALA A 128 -62.71 9.15 -37.45
CA ALA A 128 -63.81 9.98 -36.94
C ALA A 128 -64.98 9.12 -36.42
N SER A 129 -65.33 9.25 -35.12
CA SER A 129 -66.63 8.82 -34.55
C SER A 129 -66.72 9.05 -33.01
N SER A 130 -66.67 10.30 -32.55
CA SER A 130 -66.84 10.61 -31.10
C SER A 130 -67.65 11.87 -30.76
N ALA A 131 -68.12 12.63 -31.76
CA ALA A 131 -68.90 13.86 -31.52
C ALA A 131 -70.21 13.63 -30.73
N GLN A 132 -70.85 12.47 -30.88
CA GLN A 132 -72.11 12.16 -30.19
C GLN A 132 -71.94 11.91 -28.69
N VAL A 133 -70.83 11.30 -28.25
CA VAL A 133 -70.60 10.96 -26.83
C VAL A 133 -70.41 12.22 -25.98
N LEU A 134 -69.71 13.23 -26.51
CA LEU A 134 -69.52 14.51 -25.83
C LEU A 134 -70.83 15.32 -25.73
N GLN A 135 -71.74 15.19 -26.70
CA GLN A 135 -73.01 15.90 -26.71
C GLN A 135 -74.08 15.23 -25.82
N GLU A 136 -73.99 13.90 -25.61
CA GLU A 136 -74.79 13.17 -24.62
C GLU A 136 -74.30 13.41 -23.17
N LEU A 137 -73.00 13.69 -22.98
CA LEU A 137 -72.48 14.17 -21.70
C LEU A 137 -72.90 15.60 -21.38
N LEU A 138 -72.84 16.52 -22.36
CA LEU A 138 -73.23 17.92 -22.15
C LEU A 138 -74.71 18.04 -21.76
N SER A 139 -75.59 17.32 -22.46
CA SER A 139 -77.05 17.32 -22.18
C SER A 139 -77.44 16.63 -20.87
N ARG A 140 -76.59 15.76 -20.31
CA ARG A 140 -76.74 15.25 -18.94
C ARG A 140 -76.32 16.26 -17.86
N ILE A 141 -75.32 17.09 -18.15
CA ILE A 141 -74.87 18.16 -17.23
C ILE A 141 -75.90 19.29 -17.17
N GLU A 142 -76.43 19.75 -18.31
CA GLU A 142 -77.51 20.77 -18.34
C GLU A 142 -78.81 20.32 -17.63
N MET A 143 -79.08 19.01 -17.55
CA MET A 143 -80.20 18.48 -16.76
C MET A 143 -79.96 18.57 -15.26
N LEU A 144 -78.76 18.20 -14.78
CA LEU A 144 -78.42 18.23 -13.36
C LEU A 144 -78.35 19.67 -12.80
N GLU A 145 -77.82 20.62 -13.58
CA GLU A 145 -77.85 22.04 -13.17
C GLU A 145 -79.27 22.61 -13.07
N ARG A 146 -80.22 22.07 -13.86
CA ARG A 146 -81.65 22.44 -13.76
C ARG A 146 -82.35 21.86 -12.54
N GLU A 147 -82.02 20.64 -12.12
CA GLU A 147 -82.61 20.05 -10.90
C GLU A 147 -82.09 20.75 -9.63
N VAL A 148 -80.79 21.08 -9.57
CA VAL A 148 -80.20 21.81 -8.43
C VAL A 148 -80.75 23.24 -8.30
N SER A 149 -81.06 23.91 -9.43
CA SER A 149 -81.69 25.24 -9.41
C SER A 149 -83.11 25.24 -8.83
N VAL A 150 -83.89 24.18 -9.04
CA VAL A 150 -85.28 24.07 -8.56
C VAL A 150 -85.35 23.79 -7.05
N LEU A 151 -84.39 23.07 -6.49
CA LEU A 151 -84.31 22.81 -5.04
C LEU A 151 -83.96 24.05 -4.19
N ARG A 152 -83.59 25.18 -4.80
CA ARG A 152 -83.20 26.40 -4.07
C ARG A 152 -84.34 27.36 -3.75
N ASP A 153 -85.42 27.37 -4.53
CA ASP A 153 -86.53 28.34 -4.40
C ASP A 153 -87.76 27.81 -3.62
N GLN A 154 -87.70 26.58 -3.06
CA GLN A 154 -88.79 26.00 -2.24
C GLN A 154 -88.40 25.70 -0.79
N CYS A 155 -87.59 26.57 -0.16
CA CYS A 155 -87.59 26.69 1.30
C CYS A 155 -87.19 28.12 1.73
N ASN A 156 -88.16 28.97 2.07
CA ASN A 156 -87.93 30.40 2.27
C ASN A 156 -88.74 30.97 3.47
N ALA A 157 -88.05 31.70 4.35
CA ALA A 157 -88.53 32.54 5.46
C ALA A 157 -89.48 31.96 6.56
N ASN A 158 -88.93 31.84 7.78
CA ASN A 158 -89.57 32.05 9.10
C ASN A 158 -90.92 31.40 9.47
N CYS A 159 -90.90 30.52 10.50
CA CYS A 159 -91.22 30.97 11.87
C CYS A 159 -90.93 29.92 12.97
N CYS A 160 -89.95 30.24 13.83
CA CYS A 160 -89.78 29.91 15.26
C CYS A 160 -90.35 28.58 15.84
N GLN A 161 -89.46 27.70 16.31
CA GLN A 161 -89.06 27.67 17.73
C GLN A 161 -87.76 26.87 17.97
N GLU A 162 -87.27 26.82 19.21
CA GLU A 162 -85.87 26.48 19.57
C GLU A 162 -85.60 24.97 19.70
N SER A 163 -84.55 24.50 19.01
CA SER A 163 -83.69 23.38 19.46
C SER A 163 -82.37 23.42 18.68
N ALA A 164 -81.23 23.39 19.37
CA ALA A 164 -79.92 23.47 18.70
C ALA A 164 -79.49 22.11 18.13
N ALA A 165 -79.10 22.09 16.85
CA ALA A 165 -78.30 21.03 16.24
C ALA A 165 -76.95 21.64 15.85
N THR A 166 -75.85 20.98 16.20
CA THR A 166 -74.51 21.62 16.17
C THR A 166 -73.70 21.21 14.95
N ASP A 167 -73.25 22.21 14.20
CA ASP A 167 -72.31 22.07 13.09
C ASP A 167 -70.94 21.56 13.58
N LEU A 168 -70.30 20.67 12.83
CA LEU A 168 -69.02 20.05 13.19
C LEU A 168 -67.89 20.55 12.28
N SER A 169 -66.96 21.29 12.86
CA SER A 169 -65.73 21.72 12.20
C SER A 169 -64.88 20.53 11.73
N THR A 170 -64.07 20.73 10.69
CA THR A 170 -63.04 19.77 10.25
C THR A 170 -61.91 19.68 11.28
N PRO A 171 -61.43 18.48 11.69
CA PRO A 171 -60.24 18.34 12.53
C PRO A 171 -59.00 19.01 11.92
N GLN A 172 -58.17 19.60 12.76
CA GLN A 172 -56.93 20.28 12.36
C GLN A 172 -55.70 19.69 13.06
N GLY A 173 -54.50 20.08 12.60
CA GLY A 173 -53.24 19.66 13.20
C GLY A 173 -52.89 18.17 13.08
N LEU A 174 -53.43 17.44 12.10
CA LEU A 174 -53.08 16.02 11.89
C LEU A 174 -51.58 15.86 11.59
N GLN A 175 -50.88 15.14 12.46
CA GLN A 175 -49.44 14.86 12.38
C GLN A 175 -49.17 13.38 12.66
N PHE A 176 -48.14 12.83 12.01
CA PHE A 176 -47.60 11.49 12.31
C PHE A 176 -46.41 11.64 13.25
N LYS A 177 -46.42 10.90 14.37
CA LYS A 177 -45.46 11.11 15.47
C LYS A 177 -44.46 9.96 15.60
N THR A 178 -44.94 8.72 15.69
CA THR A 178 -44.11 7.51 15.64
C THR A 178 -44.61 6.61 14.53
N ILE A 179 -43.69 6.18 13.66
CA ILE A 179 -43.95 5.30 12.51
C ILE A 179 -42.98 4.12 12.64
N THR A 180 -43.51 2.90 12.59
CA THR A 180 -42.71 1.66 12.60
C THR A 180 -43.05 0.81 11.37
N GLU A 181 -42.55 -0.42 11.33
CA GLU A 181 -42.92 -1.43 10.34
C GLU A 181 -44.42 -1.77 10.34
N THR A 182 -45.09 -1.68 11.50
CA THR A 182 -46.49 -2.16 11.65
C THR A 182 -47.39 -1.22 12.44
N THR A 183 -46.88 -0.07 12.89
CA THR A 183 -47.62 0.89 13.71
C THR A 183 -47.46 2.32 13.22
N VAL A 184 -48.52 3.12 13.34
CA VAL A 184 -48.49 4.57 13.13
C VAL A 184 -49.27 5.27 14.25
N GLU A 185 -48.58 6.11 15.01
CA GLU A 185 -49.18 7.07 15.93
C GLU A 185 -49.53 8.35 15.17
N VAL A 186 -50.82 8.63 15.06
CA VAL A 186 -51.37 9.92 14.62
C VAL A 186 -51.77 10.77 15.81
N GLN A 187 -51.61 12.09 15.68
CA GLN A 187 -52.07 13.09 16.64
C GLN A 187 -52.77 14.23 15.90
N TRP A 188 -53.78 14.84 16.50
CA TRP A 188 -54.55 15.98 15.97
C TRP A 188 -54.96 16.94 17.10
N GLU A 189 -55.55 18.07 16.76
CA GLU A 189 -55.95 19.10 17.73
C GLU A 189 -57.35 18.84 18.32
N PRO A 190 -57.55 19.05 19.65
CA PRO A 190 -58.87 18.92 20.28
C PRO A 190 -59.80 20.08 19.89
N PHE A 191 -61.09 19.79 19.76
CA PHE A 191 -62.10 20.85 19.72
C PHE A 191 -62.43 21.38 21.11
N SER A 192 -62.78 22.67 21.17
CA SER A 192 -63.15 23.41 22.40
C SER A 192 -64.64 23.28 22.77
N PHE A 193 -65.39 22.46 22.04
CA PHE A 193 -66.82 22.20 22.24
C PHE A 193 -67.08 20.68 22.36
N SER A 194 -68.24 20.28 22.89
CA SER A 194 -68.58 18.87 23.09
C SER A 194 -69.16 18.20 21.83
N PHE A 195 -68.71 16.98 21.56
CA PHE A 195 -69.13 16.06 20.50
C PHE A 195 -68.91 14.62 20.98
N ASP A 196 -69.27 13.61 20.20
CA ASP A 196 -69.44 12.24 20.71
C ASP A 196 -68.16 11.40 20.59
N GLY A 197 -67.33 11.69 19.58
CA GLY A 197 -66.06 11.01 19.36
C GLY A 197 -65.40 11.35 18.03
N TRP A 198 -64.26 10.72 17.77
CA TRP A 198 -63.57 10.77 16.48
C TRP A 198 -63.68 9.43 15.76
N GLU A 199 -63.72 9.45 14.43
CA GLU A 199 -63.50 8.29 13.57
C GLU A 199 -62.18 8.47 12.82
N ILE A 200 -61.33 7.45 12.85
CA ILE A 200 -60.03 7.41 12.17
C ILE A 200 -60.01 6.21 11.23
N SER A 201 -59.67 6.43 9.96
CA SER A 201 -59.55 5.36 8.96
C SER A 201 -58.15 5.30 8.35
N PHE A 202 -57.50 4.13 8.39
CA PHE A 202 -56.25 3.82 7.70
C PHE A 202 -56.55 2.97 6.47
N ILE A 203 -56.51 3.58 5.28
CA ILE A 203 -56.85 2.93 4.00
C ILE A 203 -55.57 2.71 3.19
N PRO A 204 -55.16 1.47 2.87
CA PRO A 204 -53.99 1.23 2.03
C PRO A 204 -54.26 1.73 0.60
N LYS A 205 -53.24 2.29 -0.05
CA LYS A 205 -53.35 2.96 -1.36
C LYS A 205 -53.80 2.04 -2.51
N ASN A 206 -53.73 0.73 -2.32
CA ASN A 206 -54.26 -0.29 -3.24
C ASN A 206 -55.75 -0.62 -3.03
N ASN A 207 -56.42 0.03 -2.06
CA ASN A 207 -57.81 -0.20 -1.65
C ASN A 207 -58.15 -1.64 -1.19
N GLU A 208 -57.18 -2.46 -0.76
CA GLU A 208 -57.39 -3.81 -0.19
C GLU A 208 -57.96 -3.80 1.26
N GLY A 209 -58.96 -2.95 1.51
CA GLY A 209 -59.61 -2.81 2.82
C GLY A 209 -58.83 -1.94 3.80
N GLY A 210 -59.51 -0.94 4.38
CA GLY A 210 -58.96 -0.09 5.43
C GLY A 210 -59.40 -0.50 6.82
N VAL A 211 -58.59 -0.18 7.83
CA VAL A 211 -58.98 -0.29 9.25
C VAL A 211 -59.69 1.00 9.64
N ILE A 212 -60.84 0.91 10.31
CA ILE A 212 -61.57 2.06 10.87
C ILE A 212 -61.70 1.84 12.37
N ALA A 213 -61.37 2.87 13.15
CA ALA A 213 -61.52 2.91 14.61
C ALA A 213 -62.30 4.16 15.01
N GLN A 214 -63.12 4.05 16.07
CA GLN A 214 -63.76 5.19 16.70
C GLN A 214 -63.25 5.34 18.14
N VAL A 215 -62.98 6.58 18.57
CA VAL A 215 -62.42 6.90 19.90
C VAL A 215 -63.20 8.05 20.56
N PRO A 216 -63.24 8.16 21.89
CA PRO A 216 -63.89 9.25 22.61
C PRO A 216 -63.38 10.66 22.23
N SER A 217 -64.20 11.68 22.47
CA SER A 217 -63.94 13.07 22.05
C SER A 217 -62.71 13.71 22.71
N ASP A 218 -62.33 13.27 23.91
CA ASP A 218 -61.17 13.72 24.67
C ASP A 218 -59.83 13.12 24.17
N VAL A 219 -59.89 12.11 23.29
CA VAL A 219 -58.71 11.50 22.67
C VAL A 219 -58.24 12.36 21.50
N THR A 220 -56.96 12.75 21.53
CA THR A 220 -56.31 13.57 20.47
C THR A 220 -55.15 12.86 19.78
N SER A 221 -54.85 11.61 20.15
CA SER A 221 -53.91 10.75 19.43
C SER A 221 -54.38 9.31 19.41
N PHE A 222 -54.01 8.58 18.37
CA PHE A 222 -54.37 7.18 18.16
C PHE A 222 -53.20 6.43 17.52
N ASN A 223 -52.90 5.25 18.07
CA ASN A 223 -51.84 4.39 17.55
C ASN A 223 -52.47 3.18 16.84
N GLN A 224 -52.52 3.22 15.52
CA GLN A 224 -52.96 2.10 14.71
C GLN A 224 -51.84 1.07 14.62
N THR A 225 -52.11 -0.16 15.04
CA THR A 225 -51.16 -1.28 14.99
C THR A 225 -51.62 -2.35 13.99
N GLY A 226 -50.73 -3.27 13.60
CA GLY A 226 -51.05 -4.37 12.68
C GLY A 226 -51.07 -3.99 11.19
N LEU A 227 -50.46 -2.86 10.82
CA LEU A 227 -50.28 -2.43 9.42
C LEU A 227 -49.29 -3.35 8.67
N LYS A 228 -49.33 -3.34 7.33
CA LYS A 228 -48.40 -4.09 6.47
C LYS A 228 -47.07 -3.32 6.33
N PRO A 229 -45.89 -3.92 6.59
CA PRO A 229 -44.60 -3.26 6.38
C PRO A 229 -44.37 -2.78 4.96
N GLY A 230 -43.75 -1.59 4.83
CA GLY A 230 -43.48 -0.93 3.56
C GLY A 230 -44.71 -0.58 2.70
N GLU A 231 -45.91 -0.51 3.27
CA GLU A 231 -47.14 -0.14 2.55
C GLU A 231 -47.51 1.35 2.78
N GLU A 232 -48.14 1.98 1.79
CA GLU A 232 -48.58 3.38 1.86
C GLU A 232 -50.06 3.45 2.24
N TYR A 233 -50.37 4.17 3.32
CA TYR A 233 -51.71 4.35 3.87
C TYR A 233 -52.16 5.81 3.76
N ILE A 234 -53.41 6.01 3.35
CA ILE A 234 -54.13 7.28 3.49
C ILE A 234 -54.86 7.23 4.83
N VAL A 235 -54.58 8.19 5.70
CA VAL A 235 -55.20 8.31 7.02
C VAL A 235 -56.17 9.48 7.02
N ASN A 236 -57.41 9.22 7.39
CA ASN A 236 -58.45 10.23 7.54
C ASN A 236 -58.90 10.31 9.00
N VAL A 237 -59.13 11.52 9.51
CA VAL A 237 -59.74 11.79 10.82
C VAL A 237 -61.02 12.61 10.63
N VAL A 238 -62.09 12.25 11.33
CA VAL A 238 -63.44 12.83 11.25
C VAL A 238 -64.01 12.97 12.67
N ALA A 239 -64.70 14.07 12.98
CA ALA A 239 -65.47 14.18 14.22
C ALA A 239 -66.89 13.62 14.04
N LEU A 240 -67.45 13.03 15.09
CA LEU A 240 -68.79 12.45 15.14
C LEU A 240 -69.65 13.16 16.19
N LYS A 241 -70.92 13.38 15.88
CA LYS A 241 -71.92 13.84 16.86
C LYS A 241 -73.34 13.47 16.45
N GLU A 242 -74.06 12.76 17.32
CA GLU A 242 -75.37 12.15 17.07
C GLU A 242 -75.38 11.26 15.82
N GLN A 243 -75.69 11.84 14.65
CA GLN A 243 -75.65 11.18 13.33
C GLN A 243 -74.87 12.01 12.29
N ALA A 244 -74.30 13.15 12.69
CA ALA A 244 -73.48 14.01 11.85
C ALA A 244 -72.01 13.60 11.90
N ARG A 245 -71.32 13.80 10.77
CA ARG A 245 -69.88 13.62 10.57
C ARG A 245 -69.29 14.94 10.08
N SER A 246 -68.14 15.34 10.61
CA SER A 246 -67.38 16.46 10.02
C SER A 246 -66.88 16.09 8.61
N PRO A 247 -66.43 17.07 7.80
CA PRO A 247 -65.50 16.79 6.72
C PRO A 247 -64.24 16.07 7.27
N PRO A 248 -63.61 15.19 6.49
CA PRO A 248 -62.37 14.54 6.89
C PRO A 248 -61.16 15.48 6.74
N THR A 249 -60.21 15.36 7.66
CA THR A 249 -58.82 15.78 7.43
C THR A 249 -58.01 14.55 7.04
N SER A 250 -57.20 14.65 5.98
CA SER A 250 -56.56 13.52 5.32
C SER A 250 -55.08 13.75 5.05
N ALA A 251 -54.23 12.75 5.32
CA ALA A 251 -52.81 12.76 4.99
C ALA A 251 -52.30 11.34 4.67
N SER A 252 -51.25 11.19 3.85
CA SER A 252 -50.64 9.89 3.56
C SER A 252 -49.38 9.64 4.38
N VAL A 253 -49.13 8.36 4.70
CA VAL A 253 -47.98 7.88 5.48
C VAL A 253 -47.56 6.51 4.97
N SER A 254 -46.26 6.25 4.91
CA SER A 254 -45.72 4.91 4.63
C SER A 254 -45.13 4.32 5.90
N THR A 255 -45.52 3.08 6.24
CA THR A 255 -44.83 2.29 7.27
C THR A 255 -43.38 2.03 6.86
N VAL A 256 -42.49 1.83 7.83
CA VAL A 256 -41.10 1.42 7.58
C VAL A 256 -41.08 0.04 6.89
N ILE A 257 -40.05 -0.24 6.09
CA ILE A 257 -39.81 -1.60 5.57
C ILE A 257 -39.24 -2.47 6.68
N ASP A 258 -39.72 -3.71 6.82
CA ASP A 258 -39.21 -4.62 7.84
C ASP A 258 -37.86 -5.25 7.45
N GLY A 259 -37.09 -5.62 8.47
CA GLY A 259 -35.77 -6.21 8.30
C GLY A 259 -35.78 -7.73 8.02
N PRO A 260 -34.73 -8.28 7.39
CA PRO A 260 -34.41 -9.70 7.50
C PRO A 260 -34.24 -10.10 8.97
N THR A 261 -34.76 -11.26 9.39
CA THR A 261 -34.70 -11.70 10.80
C THR A 261 -34.13 -13.10 10.95
N GLN A 262 -33.77 -13.48 12.19
CA GLN A 262 -33.20 -14.79 12.52
C GLN A 262 -31.98 -15.17 11.65
N ILE A 263 -30.99 -14.27 11.58
CA ILE A 263 -29.73 -14.56 10.90
C ILE A 263 -28.98 -15.70 11.62
N LEU A 264 -28.69 -16.76 10.88
CA LEU A 264 -27.97 -17.95 11.33
C LEU A 264 -26.77 -18.18 10.41
N VAL A 265 -25.65 -18.63 10.98
CA VAL A 265 -24.54 -19.18 10.21
C VAL A 265 -24.41 -20.66 10.55
N ARG A 266 -24.39 -21.51 9.53
CA ARG A 266 -24.14 -22.96 9.62
C ARG A 266 -23.09 -23.37 8.59
N ASP A 267 -22.75 -24.65 8.61
CA ASP A 267 -21.90 -25.30 7.60
C ASP A 267 -20.60 -24.51 7.31
N VAL A 268 -19.95 -24.08 8.41
CA VAL A 268 -18.72 -23.30 8.39
C VAL A 268 -17.52 -24.24 8.24
N SER A 269 -16.66 -23.99 7.26
CA SER A 269 -15.36 -24.63 7.10
C SER A 269 -14.23 -23.63 7.34
N ASP A 270 -13.02 -24.01 6.96
CA ASP A 270 -11.84 -23.16 6.80
C ASP A 270 -12.05 -21.91 5.89
N THR A 271 -12.83 -22.05 4.81
CA THR A 271 -12.87 -21.12 3.68
C THR A 271 -14.28 -20.74 3.22
N VAL A 272 -15.31 -21.42 3.75
CA VAL A 272 -16.73 -21.25 3.38
C VAL A 272 -17.60 -21.12 4.63
N ALA A 273 -18.68 -20.34 4.56
CA ALA A 273 -19.72 -20.30 5.59
C ALA A 273 -21.10 -20.12 4.96
N PHE A 274 -22.13 -20.76 5.51
CA PHE A 274 -23.49 -20.69 4.99
C PHE A 274 -24.38 -19.80 5.87
N VAL A 275 -24.80 -18.66 5.33
CA VAL A 275 -25.59 -17.64 6.03
C VAL A 275 -27.05 -17.79 5.61
N GLU A 276 -27.97 -17.90 6.56
CA GLU A 276 -29.41 -18.06 6.35
C GLU A 276 -30.18 -17.00 7.16
N TRP A 277 -31.31 -16.53 6.65
CA TRP A 277 -32.18 -15.55 7.30
C TRP A 277 -33.64 -15.71 6.83
N ILE A 278 -34.59 -15.25 7.64
CA ILE A 278 -35.98 -15.07 7.23
C ILE A 278 -36.08 -13.76 6.42
N PRO A 279 -36.56 -13.79 5.15
CA PRO A 279 -36.75 -12.59 4.35
C PRO A 279 -37.79 -11.61 4.94
N PRO A 280 -37.71 -10.31 4.62
CA PRO A 280 -38.70 -9.32 5.05
C PRO A 280 -40.07 -9.57 4.41
N ARG A 281 -41.12 -9.07 5.05
CA ARG A 281 -42.53 -9.18 4.62
C ARG A 281 -42.90 -8.07 3.63
N ALA A 282 -42.24 -6.92 3.72
CA ALA A 282 -42.33 -5.83 2.76
C ALA A 282 -41.79 -6.27 1.39
N LYS A 283 -42.37 -5.75 0.32
CA LYS A 283 -41.75 -5.78 -1.00
C LYS A 283 -40.54 -4.84 -0.98
N VAL A 284 -39.37 -5.36 -1.32
CA VAL A 284 -38.07 -4.69 -1.32
C VAL A 284 -37.37 -4.93 -2.66
N ASP A 285 -36.42 -4.05 -3.03
CA ASP A 285 -35.75 -4.09 -4.33
C ASP A 285 -34.53 -5.03 -4.31
N PHE A 286 -33.82 -5.09 -3.18
CA PHE A 286 -32.74 -6.06 -2.93
C PHE A 286 -32.47 -6.26 -1.44
N ILE A 287 -31.86 -7.40 -1.12
CA ILE A 287 -31.24 -7.70 0.17
C ILE A 287 -29.76 -7.32 0.09
N LEU A 288 -29.20 -6.80 1.18
CA LEU A 288 -27.84 -6.28 1.26
C LEU A 288 -27.07 -7.04 2.34
N LEU A 289 -26.21 -7.97 1.92
CA LEU A 289 -25.38 -8.78 2.81
C LEU A 289 -23.97 -8.16 2.90
N LYS A 290 -23.53 -7.81 4.10
CA LYS A 290 -22.25 -7.17 4.41
C LYS A 290 -21.46 -8.06 5.38
N TYR A 291 -20.26 -8.53 5.02
CA TYR A 291 -19.37 -9.27 5.94
C TYR A 291 -17.93 -8.76 5.96
N GLY A 292 -17.23 -8.99 7.07
CA GLY A 292 -15.83 -8.59 7.25
C GLY A 292 -15.21 -9.24 8.48
N LEU A 293 -13.89 -9.07 8.66
CA LEU A 293 -13.20 -9.55 9.87
C LEU A 293 -13.62 -8.73 11.10
N VAL A 294 -13.73 -9.38 12.26
CA VAL A 294 -14.09 -8.70 13.51
C VAL A 294 -12.90 -7.85 13.99
N GLY A 295 -13.02 -6.52 13.84
CA GLY A 295 -12.06 -5.56 14.38
C GLY A 295 -10.82 -5.28 13.52
N GLY A 296 -10.86 -5.57 12.22
CA GLY A 296 -9.77 -5.23 11.29
C GLY A 296 -10.12 -4.07 10.34
N GLU A 297 -9.09 -3.34 9.89
CA GLU A 297 -9.16 -2.23 8.91
C GLU A 297 -9.68 -2.68 7.52
N GLY A 298 -9.74 -3.99 7.26
CA GLY A 298 -10.27 -4.55 6.02
C GLY A 298 -11.77 -4.29 5.84
N GLY A 299 -12.10 -3.32 4.97
CA GLY A 299 -13.47 -2.89 4.67
C GLY A 299 -14.44 -4.03 4.33
N ARG A 300 -15.69 -3.89 4.80
CA ARG A 300 -16.73 -4.94 4.71
C ARG A 300 -17.13 -5.23 3.26
N THR A 301 -16.96 -6.48 2.84
CA THR A 301 -17.40 -6.97 1.53
C THR A 301 -18.93 -6.97 1.47
N THR A 302 -19.49 -6.36 0.43
CA THR A 302 -20.93 -6.06 0.35
C THR A 302 -21.55 -6.63 -0.92
N PHE A 303 -22.56 -7.49 -0.77
CA PHE A 303 -23.30 -8.16 -1.84
C PHE A 303 -24.75 -7.67 -1.91
N ARG A 304 -25.21 -7.33 -3.12
CA ARG A 304 -26.63 -7.04 -3.42
C ARG A 304 -27.30 -8.30 -3.96
N LEU A 305 -28.16 -8.91 -3.16
CA LEU A 305 -28.84 -10.17 -3.45
C LEU A 305 -30.28 -9.86 -3.88
N GLN A 306 -30.73 -10.49 -4.97
CA GLN A 306 -32.09 -10.28 -5.47
C GLN A 306 -33.12 -11.06 -4.62
N PRO A 307 -34.30 -10.49 -4.31
CA PRO A 307 -35.34 -11.23 -3.61
C PRO A 307 -35.87 -12.38 -4.49
N PRO A 308 -36.36 -13.49 -3.92
CA PRO A 308 -36.66 -13.71 -2.51
C PRO A 308 -35.57 -14.51 -1.75
N LEU A 309 -34.28 -14.26 -2.03
CA LEU A 309 -33.18 -15.00 -1.38
C LEU A 309 -33.24 -14.92 0.17
N SER A 310 -33.20 -16.09 0.80
CA SER A 310 -33.19 -16.33 2.25
C SER A 310 -31.87 -16.91 2.76
N GLN A 311 -30.89 -17.11 1.87
CA GLN A 311 -29.64 -17.78 2.19
C GLN A 311 -28.53 -17.43 1.19
N TYR A 312 -27.28 -17.50 1.63
CA TYR A 312 -26.09 -17.23 0.81
C TYR A 312 -24.86 -18.00 1.32
N SER A 313 -24.09 -18.58 0.40
CA SER A 313 -22.78 -19.17 0.71
C SER A 313 -21.70 -18.08 0.57
N VAL A 314 -21.09 -17.72 1.69
CA VAL A 314 -19.90 -16.87 1.72
C VAL A 314 -18.68 -17.76 1.48
N GLN A 315 -17.76 -17.33 0.62
CA GLN A 315 -16.62 -18.12 0.14
C GLN A 315 -15.33 -17.28 0.15
N ALA A 316 -14.18 -17.94 -0.01
CA ALA A 316 -12.84 -17.34 0.08
C ALA A 316 -12.60 -16.60 1.41
N LEU A 317 -13.12 -17.17 2.49
CA LEU A 317 -12.78 -16.77 3.86
C LEU A 317 -11.36 -17.24 4.21
N ARG A 318 -10.71 -16.56 5.15
CA ARG A 318 -9.43 -16.98 5.73
C ARG A 318 -9.67 -18.07 6.78
N PRO A 319 -8.87 -19.15 6.84
CA PRO A 319 -8.93 -20.13 7.93
C PRO A 319 -8.64 -19.52 9.31
N GLY A 320 -9.14 -20.15 10.38
CA GLY A 320 -8.93 -19.78 11.79
C GLY A 320 -9.36 -18.35 12.18
N SER A 321 -10.18 -17.69 11.35
CA SER A 321 -10.41 -16.24 11.40
C SER A 321 -11.84 -15.90 11.80
N ARG A 322 -12.01 -14.84 12.61
CA ARG A 322 -13.32 -14.41 13.13
C ARG A 322 -13.96 -13.36 12.23
N TYR A 323 -15.18 -13.66 11.77
CA TYR A 323 -15.97 -12.82 10.86
C TYR A 323 -17.26 -12.32 11.51
N GLU A 324 -17.70 -11.13 11.10
CA GLU A 324 -19.04 -10.60 11.31
C GLU A 324 -19.79 -10.59 9.99
N VAL A 325 -21.06 -10.99 10.00
CA VAL A 325 -21.98 -10.87 8.85
C VAL A 325 -23.27 -10.19 9.30
N SER A 326 -23.75 -9.28 8.45
CA SER A 326 -24.93 -8.46 8.64
C SER A 326 -25.78 -8.44 7.37
N VAL A 327 -27.11 -8.49 7.52
CA VAL A 327 -28.06 -8.54 6.40
C VAL A 327 -29.21 -7.57 6.64
N SER A 328 -29.43 -6.66 5.70
CA SER A 328 -30.53 -5.68 5.66
C SER A 328 -31.30 -5.78 4.35
N ALA A 329 -32.44 -5.09 4.24
CA ALA A 329 -33.24 -5.01 3.04
C ALA A 329 -33.38 -3.55 2.57
N VAL A 330 -33.45 -3.32 1.26
CA VAL A 330 -33.47 -1.96 0.68
C VAL A 330 -34.64 -1.78 -0.27
N ARG A 331 -35.32 -0.64 -0.19
CA ARG A 331 -36.38 -0.21 -1.11
C ARG A 331 -36.26 1.29 -1.40
N GLY A 332 -36.00 1.65 -2.65
CA GLY A 332 -35.71 3.03 -3.05
C GLY A 332 -34.49 3.58 -2.30
N THR A 333 -34.71 4.61 -1.47
CA THR A 333 -33.69 5.23 -0.61
C THR A 333 -33.61 4.63 0.79
N ASN A 334 -34.52 3.73 1.15
CA ASN A 334 -34.70 3.29 2.54
C ASN A 334 -34.04 1.92 2.74
N GLU A 335 -33.17 1.80 3.73
CA GLU A 335 -32.60 0.54 4.23
C GLU A 335 -33.29 0.18 5.56
N SER A 336 -33.61 -1.10 5.77
CA SER A 336 -34.16 -1.62 7.02
C SER A 336 -33.09 -1.76 8.10
N ASP A 337 -33.49 -2.00 9.35
CA ASP A 337 -32.56 -2.49 10.37
C ASP A 337 -31.85 -3.78 9.90
N SER A 338 -30.60 -3.97 10.35
CA SER A 338 -29.71 -5.05 9.90
C SER A 338 -29.55 -6.14 10.95
N ALA A 339 -29.99 -7.36 10.63
CA ALA A 339 -29.71 -8.53 11.47
C ALA A 339 -28.23 -8.90 11.35
N THR A 340 -27.52 -9.00 12.47
CA THR A 340 -26.06 -9.18 12.52
C THR A 340 -25.68 -10.35 13.44
N THR A 341 -24.66 -11.12 13.05
CA THR A 341 -24.08 -12.20 13.86
C THR A 341 -22.59 -12.40 13.55
N GLN A 342 -21.89 -13.17 14.38
CA GLN A 342 -20.46 -13.45 14.23
C GLN A 342 -20.17 -14.95 14.26
N PHE A 343 -19.14 -15.37 13.55
CA PHE A 343 -18.67 -16.76 13.48
C PHE A 343 -17.14 -16.80 13.30
N THR A 344 -16.54 -17.99 13.44
CA THR A 344 -15.11 -18.22 13.21
C THR A 344 -14.96 -19.38 12.24
N THR A 345 -14.11 -19.25 11.23
CA THR A 345 -13.76 -20.35 10.30
C THR A 345 -12.93 -21.43 10.99
N GLU A 346 -12.98 -22.65 10.46
CA GLU A 346 -12.15 -23.75 10.94
C GLU A 346 -10.67 -23.52 10.59
N ILE A 347 -9.77 -24.29 11.22
CA ILE A 347 -8.33 -24.29 10.91
C ILE A 347 -8.12 -25.20 9.69
N ASP A 348 -7.29 -24.80 8.72
CA ASP A 348 -7.02 -25.62 7.54
C ASP A 348 -6.13 -26.84 7.84
N ALA A 349 -6.34 -27.92 7.08
CA ALA A 349 -5.54 -29.14 7.19
C ALA A 349 -4.16 -28.95 6.54
N PRO A 350 -3.07 -29.49 7.13
CA PRO A 350 -1.74 -29.47 6.51
C PRO A 350 -1.73 -30.08 5.10
N LYS A 351 -1.10 -29.40 4.15
CA LYS A 351 -1.15 -29.76 2.71
C LYS A 351 0.13 -30.53 2.29
N ASN A 352 0.04 -31.33 1.22
CA ASN A 352 1.18 -32.02 0.57
C ASN A 352 2.12 -32.83 1.50
N LEU A 353 1.57 -33.48 2.53
CA LEU A 353 2.27 -34.38 3.45
C LEU A 353 2.98 -35.54 2.71
N ARG A 354 4.30 -35.64 2.89
CA ARG A 354 5.21 -36.55 2.18
C ARG A 354 6.30 -37.12 3.08
N VAL A 355 6.86 -38.28 2.71
CA VAL A 355 8.04 -38.88 3.37
C VAL A 355 9.30 -38.44 2.63
N GLY A 356 10.32 -38.00 3.38
CA GLY A 356 11.67 -37.76 2.90
C GLY A 356 12.52 -39.04 2.95
N SER A 357 13.56 -39.05 3.77
CA SER A 357 14.37 -40.25 4.00
C SER A 357 13.64 -41.30 4.87
N ARG A 358 14.16 -42.52 4.84
CA ARG A 358 13.70 -43.66 5.63
C ARG A 358 14.93 -44.43 6.09
N THR A 359 14.83 -45.07 7.25
CA THR A 359 15.82 -46.05 7.71
C THR A 359 15.10 -47.26 8.31
N ALA A 360 15.85 -48.19 8.90
CA ALA A 360 15.27 -49.26 9.70
C ALA A 360 14.51 -48.76 10.94
N THR A 361 14.85 -47.59 11.50
CA THR A 361 14.28 -47.11 12.79
C THR A 361 13.76 -45.67 12.76
N SER A 362 13.71 -45.02 11.60
CA SER A 362 13.21 -43.66 11.45
C SER A 362 12.50 -43.38 10.11
N LEU A 363 11.68 -42.31 10.12
CA LEU A 363 10.98 -41.76 8.96
C LEU A 363 11.03 -40.23 9.01
N ASP A 364 11.52 -39.58 7.96
CA ASP A 364 11.43 -38.13 7.83
C ASP A 364 10.11 -37.72 7.16
N LEU A 365 9.45 -36.71 7.71
CA LEU A 365 8.18 -36.17 7.24
C LEU A 365 8.35 -34.70 6.83
N GLU A 366 7.66 -34.30 5.77
CA GLU A 366 7.50 -32.89 5.38
C GLU A 366 6.04 -32.62 4.99
N TRP A 367 5.53 -31.44 5.33
CA TRP A 367 4.23 -30.94 4.90
C TRP A 367 4.26 -29.43 4.72
N ASP A 368 3.35 -28.92 3.90
CA ASP A 368 3.19 -27.49 3.63
C ASP A 368 2.43 -26.83 4.79
N ASN A 369 2.80 -25.60 5.13
CA ASN A 369 2.29 -24.88 6.28
C ASN A 369 0.81 -24.45 6.11
N SER A 370 0.07 -24.54 7.22
CA SER A 370 -1.30 -24.00 7.38
C SER A 370 -1.36 -22.51 7.08
N GLU A 371 -2.47 -22.10 6.45
CA GLU A 371 -2.81 -20.70 6.15
C GLU A 371 -3.32 -19.95 7.38
N ALA A 372 -3.99 -20.63 8.32
CA ALA A 372 -4.20 -20.12 9.68
C ALA A 372 -2.88 -19.91 10.44
N GLU A 373 -2.86 -18.93 11.35
CA GLU A 373 -1.71 -18.59 12.20
C GLU A 373 -1.53 -19.57 13.38
N VAL A 374 -1.32 -20.85 13.04
CA VAL A 374 -1.08 -21.94 14.00
C VAL A 374 0.31 -21.83 14.64
N GLN A 375 0.42 -22.19 15.91
CA GLN A 375 1.70 -22.17 16.63
C GLN A 375 2.50 -23.46 16.40
N GLU A 376 1.79 -24.59 16.33
CA GLU A 376 2.37 -25.93 16.26
C GLU A 376 1.49 -26.88 15.44
N TYR A 377 2.06 -28.02 15.07
CA TYR A 377 1.37 -29.16 14.50
C TYR A 377 1.44 -30.34 15.46
N LYS A 378 0.33 -31.05 15.61
CA LYS A 378 0.27 -32.31 16.34
C LYS A 378 0.44 -33.46 15.35
N VAL A 379 1.57 -34.14 15.42
CA VAL A 379 1.86 -35.38 14.68
C VAL A 379 1.48 -36.57 15.55
N VAL A 380 0.55 -37.39 15.07
CA VAL A 380 0.13 -38.63 15.72
C VAL A 380 0.53 -39.80 14.83
N TYR A 381 1.16 -40.83 15.38
CA TYR A 381 1.56 -42.01 14.61
C TYR A 381 1.38 -43.32 15.38
N SER A 382 1.01 -44.38 14.67
CA SER A 382 0.80 -45.73 15.23
C SER A 382 1.13 -46.79 14.19
N THR A 383 1.45 -48.01 14.63
CA THR A 383 1.48 -49.14 13.70
C THR A 383 0.07 -49.42 13.19
N LEU A 384 -0.08 -49.96 11.98
CA LEU A 384 -1.42 -50.29 11.43
C LEU A 384 -2.20 -51.35 12.23
N ALA A 385 -1.60 -51.96 13.26
CA ALA A 385 -2.27 -52.85 14.21
C ALA A 385 -3.03 -52.11 15.32
N GLY A 386 -2.73 -50.82 15.56
CA GLY A 386 -3.60 -49.89 16.31
C GLY A 386 -3.66 -50.03 17.83
N GLU A 387 -2.75 -50.76 18.48
CA GLU A 387 -2.80 -50.95 19.95
C GLU A 387 -2.42 -49.70 20.77
N GLN A 388 -1.43 -48.92 20.29
CA GLN A 388 -1.04 -47.64 20.87
C GLN A 388 -0.61 -46.66 19.77
N TYR A 389 -0.91 -45.38 19.99
CA TYR A 389 -0.41 -44.25 19.20
C TYR A 389 0.56 -43.41 20.02
N HIS A 390 1.49 -42.77 19.32
CA HIS A 390 2.45 -41.81 19.86
C HIS A 390 2.09 -40.42 19.35
N GLU A 391 2.37 -39.39 20.15
CA GLU A 391 2.08 -37.99 19.82
C GLU A 391 3.36 -37.15 19.95
N VAL A 392 3.60 -36.27 18.97
CA VAL A 392 4.70 -35.30 18.97
C VAL A 392 4.14 -33.93 18.56
N LEU A 393 4.43 -32.90 19.34
CA LEU A 393 4.17 -31.51 18.97
C LEU A 393 5.38 -30.95 18.22
N VAL A 394 5.14 -30.34 17.06
CA VAL A 394 6.16 -29.83 16.15
C VAL A 394 5.89 -28.34 15.91
N PRO A 395 6.79 -27.42 16.31
CA PRO A 395 6.56 -25.99 16.10
C PRO A 395 6.51 -25.64 14.60
N ARG A 396 5.72 -24.62 14.23
CA ARG A 396 5.60 -24.18 12.84
C ARG A 396 6.95 -23.70 12.30
N GLY A 397 7.43 -24.32 11.22
CA GLY A 397 8.66 -23.93 10.53
C GLY A 397 8.57 -22.53 9.92
N ILE A 398 9.70 -21.82 9.87
CA ILE A 398 9.82 -20.44 9.37
C ILE A 398 9.55 -20.34 7.85
N GLY A 399 9.73 -21.45 7.11
CA GLY A 399 9.54 -21.52 5.66
C GLY A 399 8.11 -21.88 5.22
N PRO A 400 7.91 -22.24 3.93
CA PRO A 400 6.62 -22.70 3.43
C PRO A 400 6.25 -24.12 3.89
N THR A 401 7.20 -24.90 4.41
CA THR A 401 7.00 -26.26 4.92
C THR A 401 7.46 -26.40 6.36
N THR A 402 6.87 -27.35 7.08
CA THR A 402 7.38 -27.88 8.36
C THR A 402 7.86 -29.31 8.15
N ARG A 403 8.86 -29.74 8.94
CA ARG A 403 9.47 -31.07 8.88
C ARG A 403 9.56 -31.68 10.27
N ALA A 404 9.49 -33.01 10.35
CA ALA A 404 9.74 -33.76 11.57
C ALA A 404 10.29 -35.15 11.27
N THR A 405 11.23 -35.62 12.08
CA THR A 405 11.74 -37.00 12.03
C THR A 405 11.07 -37.81 13.14
N LEU A 406 10.44 -38.93 12.78
CA LEU A 406 10.00 -39.93 13.74
C LEU A 406 11.14 -40.91 14.00
N THR A 407 11.51 -41.10 15.27
CA THR A 407 12.59 -42.01 15.72
C THR A 407 12.01 -43.24 16.42
N ASP A 408 12.90 -44.18 16.81
CA ASP A 408 12.58 -45.32 17.66
C ASP A 408 11.49 -46.25 17.09
N LEU A 409 11.36 -46.25 15.76
CA LEU A 409 10.42 -47.08 15.02
C LEU A 409 10.95 -48.51 14.87
N VAL A 410 10.03 -49.48 14.75
CA VAL A 410 10.37 -50.89 14.54
C VAL A 410 10.76 -51.13 13.07
N PRO A 411 11.85 -51.87 12.75
CA PRO A 411 12.20 -52.21 11.38
C PRO A 411 11.12 -53.00 10.64
N GLY A 412 11.04 -52.81 9.32
CA GLY A 412 10.09 -53.45 8.41
C GLY A 412 8.61 -53.22 8.76
N THR A 413 8.29 -52.17 9.52
CA THR A 413 6.96 -51.96 10.10
C THR A 413 6.27 -50.75 9.48
N GLU A 414 4.96 -50.88 9.25
CA GLU A 414 4.16 -49.85 8.59
C GLU A 414 3.36 -49.06 9.62
N TYR A 415 3.50 -47.75 9.54
CA TYR A 415 2.93 -46.77 10.44
C TYR A 415 1.92 -45.90 9.68
N GLY A 416 0.74 -45.74 10.27
CA GLY A 416 -0.19 -44.66 9.91
C GLY A 416 0.23 -43.40 10.65
N VAL A 417 0.36 -42.29 9.92
CA VAL A 417 0.74 -40.97 10.42
C VAL A 417 -0.38 -39.99 10.10
N GLY A 418 -0.81 -39.20 11.08
CA GLY A 418 -1.77 -38.10 10.93
C GLY A 418 -1.22 -36.80 11.51
N ILE A 419 -1.40 -35.69 10.80
CA ILE A 419 -0.88 -34.37 11.22
C ILE A 419 -2.02 -33.34 11.21
N SER A 420 -2.28 -32.74 12.38
CA SER A 420 -3.25 -31.66 12.57
C SER A 420 -2.54 -30.34 12.90
N ALA A 421 -3.04 -29.23 12.37
CA ALA A 421 -2.58 -27.89 12.75
C ALA A 421 -3.28 -27.41 14.02
N VAL A 422 -2.57 -26.75 14.94
CA VAL A 422 -3.07 -26.43 16.29
C VAL A 422 -3.05 -24.92 16.56
N MET A 423 -4.19 -24.37 16.96
CA MET A 423 -4.35 -22.95 17.30
C MET A 423 -5.32 -22.80 18.46
N ASN A 424 -4.91 -22.10 19.54
CA ASN A 424 -5.78 -21.80 20.69
C ASN A 424 -6.53 -23.04 21.25
N SER A 425 -5.83 -24.17 21.36
CA SER A 425 -6.36 -25.49 21.77
C SER A 425 -7.39 -26.15 20.84
N GLN A 426 -7.71 -25.54 19.69
CA GLN A 426 -8.43 -26.18 18.58
C GLN A 426 -7.45 -26.85 17.62
N GLN A 427 -7.92 -27.84 16.85
CA GLN A 427 -7.12 -28.65 15.92
C GLN A 427 -7.84 -28.76 14.58
N SER A 428 -7.12 -28.66 13.47
CA SER A 428 -7.68 -28.98 12.14
C SER A 428 -7.82 -30.49 11.93
N VAL A 429 -8.62 -30.86 10.91
CA VAL A 429 -8.74 -32.27 10.50
C VAL A 429 -7.37 -32.82 10.06
N PRO A 430 -6.99 -34.05 10.46
CA PRO A 430 -5.64 -34.54 10.25
C PRO A 430 -5.38 -34.90 8.77
N ALA A 431 -4.27 -34.40 8.23
CA ALA A 431 -3.69 -34.92 6.99
C ALA A 431 -3.03 -36.27 7.28
N THR A 432 -3.43 -37.34 6.60
CA THR A 432 -2.99 -38.71 6.91
C THR A 432 -2.24 -39.41 5.76
N MET A 433 -1.23 -40.22 6.10
CA MET A 433 -0.59 -41.16 5.18
C MET A 433 -0.08 -42.43 5.87
N ASN A 434 0.29 -43.44 5.08
CA ASN A 434 1.04 -44.61 5.55
C ASN A 434 2.50 -44.54 5.10
N ALA A 435 3.41 -44.92 5.99
CA ALA A 435 4.84 -45.00 5.72
C ALA A 435 5.44 -46.27 6.37
N ARG A 436 6.44 -46.87 5.71
CA ARG A 436 7.10 -48.12 6.18
C ARG A 436 8.60 -47.93 6.30
N THR A 437 9.16 -48.40 7.42
CA THR A 437 10.61 -48.48 7.68
C THR A 437 11.29 -49.58 6.84
N GLU A 438 12.61 -49.51 6.79
CA GLU A 438 13.46 -50.51 6.11
C GLU A 438 13.71 -51.74 7.00
N LEU A 439 14.30 -52.81 6.45
CA LEU A 439 14.70 -53.98 7.23
C LEU A 439 16.07 -53.74 7.87
N ASP A 440 16.24 -54.16 9.13
CA ASP A 440 17.56 -54.19 9.76
C ASP A 440 18.33 -55.45 9.35
N SER A 441 19.64 -55.28 9.16
CA SER A 441 20.54 -56.37 8.81
C SER A 441 20.79 -57.34 9.98
N PRO A 442 21.20 -58.59 9.68
CA PRO A 442 21.97 -59.40 10.62
C PRO A 442 23.16 -58.61 11.18
N ARG A 443 23.70 -59.04 12.32
CA ARG A 443 24.93 -58.46 12.89
C ARG A 443 25.86 -59.57 13.36
N ASP A 444 27.09 -59.22 13.71
CA ASP A 444 28.03 -60.12 14.41
C ASP A 444 28.28 -61.46 13.69
N LEU A 445 28.32 -61.45 12.35
CA LEU A 445 28.58 -62.64 11.55
C LEU A 445 30.03 -63.13 11.76
N MET A 446 30.19 -64.36 12.27
CA MET A 446 31.50 -64.93 12.60
C MET A 446 31.61 -66.42 12.26
N VAL A 447 32.83 -66.85 11.93
CA VAL A 447 33.20 -68.27 11.83
C VAL A 447 33.50 -68.81 13.24
N THR A 448 32.91 -69.96 13.57
CA THR A 448 33.01 -70.60 14.89
C THR A 448 33.83 -71.89 14.89
N ALA A 449 33.88 -72.59 13.75
CA ALA A 449 34.71 -73.77 13.53
C ALA A 449 34.90 -74.02 12.03
N SER A 450 36.06 -74.55 11.65
CA SER A 450 36.33 -75.09 10.32
C SER A 450 36.88 -76.52 10.39
N SER A 451 36.65 -77.28 9.32
CA SER A 451 37.27 -78.59 9.06
C SER A 451 37.93 -78.57 7.67
N GLU A 452 38.34 -79.71 7.14
CA GLU A 452 38.79 -79.80 5.74
C GLU A 452 37.65 -79.59 4.71
N THR A 453 36.37 -79.67 5.09
CA THR A 453 35.23 -79.59 4.13
C THR A 453 33.99 -78.84 4.65
N SER A 454 34.08 -78.16 5.79
CA SER A 454 32.94 -77.47 6.41
C SER A 454 33.32 -76.22 7.19
N ILE A 455 32.47 -75.19 7.15
CA ILE A 455 32.63 -73.92 7.87
C ILE A 455 31.33 -73.62 8.64
N SER A 456 31.44 -73.39 9.96
CA SER A 456 30.29 -73.13 10.84
C SER A 456 30.16 -71.65 11.20
N LEU A 457 29.00 -71.07 10.95
CA LEU A 457 28.69 -69.65 11.05
C LEU A 457 27.72 -69.37 12.20
N ILE A 458 27.85 -68.20 12.82
CA ILE A 458 26.89 -67.62 13.76
C ILE A 458 26.67 -66.13 13.44
N TRP A 459 25.47 -65.60 13.68
CA TRP A 459 25.12 -64.18 13.54
C TRP A 459 23.99 -63.78 14.51
N THR A 460 23.95 -62.51 14.89
CA THR A 460 22.87 -61.91 15.67
C THR A 460 21.62 -61.73 14.79
N LYS A 461 20.47 -62.09 15.36
CA LYS A 461 19.16 -62.05 14.70
C LYS A 461 18.70 -60.61 14.41
N ALA A 462 18.24 -60.35 13.18
CA ALA A 462 17.49 -59.15 12.83
C ALA A 462 16.21 -58.96 13.67
N SER A 463 15.89 -57.70 13.95
CA SER A 463 14.86 -57.25 14.90
C SER A 463 13.49 -57.11 14.25
N GLY A 464 13.45 -56.64 13.01
CA GLY A 464 12.24 -56.48 12.22
C GLY A 464 11.56 -57.81 11.91
N PRO A 465 10.26 -57.81 11.58
CA PRO A 465 9.61 -59.01 11.08
C PRO A 465 10.20 -59.32 9.70
N ILE A 466 10.76 -60.52 9.53
CA ILE A 466 11.33 -61.04 8.29
C ILE A 466 10.67 -62.38 7.92
N ASP A 467 10.88 -62.82 6.67
CA ASP A 467 10.42 -64.11 6.18
C ASP A 467 11.52 -65.18 6.37
N HIS A 468 12.76 -64.87 5.98
CA HIS A 468 13.93 -65.74 6.08
C HIS A 468 15.25 -64.95 5.98
N TYR A 469 16.38 -65.63 6.22
CA TYR A 469 17.72 -65.18 5.84
C TYR A 469 18.15 -65.85 4.53
N ARG A 470 18.94 -65.14 3.72
CA ARG A 470 19.69 -65.68 2.58
C ARG A 470 21.17 -65.64 2.95
N ILE A 471 21.85 -66.79 2.89
CA ILE A 471 23.32 -66.86 2.96
C ILE A 471 23.84 -67.03 1.53
N THR A 472 24.81 -66.24 1.12
CA THR A 472 25.63 -66.49 -0.07
C THR A 472 27.03 -66.89 0.35
N PHE A 473 27.69 -67.77 -0.41
CA PHE A 473 29.08 -68.16 -0.16
C PHE A 473 29.81 -68.40 -1.49
N THR A 474 30.95 -67.72 -1.65
CA THR A 474 31.68 -67.60 -2.91
C THR A 474 33.11 -68.06 -2.70
N PRO A 475 33.53 -69.21 -3.28
CA PRO A 475 34.93 -69.61 -3.29
C PRO A 475 35.77 -68.65 -4.13
N SER A 476 37.09 -68.66 -3.95
CA SER A 476 38.03 -67.92 -4.82
C SER A 476 37.99 -68.34 -6.31
N SER A 477 37.35 -69.46 -6.64
CA SER A 477 37.01 -69.88 -8.02
C SER A 477 35.80 -69.14 -8.63
N GLY A 478 35.10 -68.30 -7.85
CA GLY A 478 34.18 -67.25 -8.33
C GLY A 478 32.71 -67.65 -8.52
N ILE A 479 32.32 -68.91 -8.26
CA ILE A 479 30.92 -69.36 -8.40
C ILE A 479 30.20 -69.25 -7.05
N ALA A 480 29.51 -68.13 -6.84
CA ALA A 480 28.66 -67.92 -5.68
C ALA A 480 27.54 -68.97 -5.59
N SER A 481 27.43 -69.61 -4.43
CA SER A 481 26.32 -70.50 -4.06
C SER A 481 25.44 -69.82 -3.01
N GLU A 482 24.14 -70.16 -2.96
CA GLU A 482 23.23 -69.61 -1.94
C GLU A 482 22.46 -70.69 -1.17
N VAL A 483 22.07 -70.36 0.06
CA VAL A 483 21.16 -71.18 0.87
C VAL A 483 20.19 -70.31 1.68
N THR A 484 18.91 -70.66 1.64
CA THR A 484 17.86 -70.02 2.42
C THR A 484 17.78 -70.62 3.82
N VAL A 485 17.82 -69.78 4.85
CA VAL A 485 17.81 -70.18 6.26
C VAL A 485 16.57 -69.62 6.97
N PRO A 486 15.78 -70.44 7.70
CA PRO A 486 14.62 -69.97 8.46
C PRO A 486 14.93 -68.84 9.46
N LYS A 487 13.99 -67.90 9.59
CA LYS A 487 14.10 -66.66 10.41
C LYS A 487 14.28 -66.85 11.92
N ASP A 488 14.12 -68.07 12.41
CA ASP A 488 14.36 -68.47 13.80
C ASP A 488 15.81 -68.89 14.07
N ARG A 489 16.62 -69.13 13.02
CA ARG A 489 18.03 -69.53 13.15
C ARG A 489 19.00 -68.35 13.12
N THR A 490 20.01 -68.46 13.97
CA THR A 490 21.16 -67.55 14.12
C THR A 490 22.49 -68.22 13.82
N SER A 491 22.47 -69.46 13.31
CA SER A 491 23.67 -70.22 12.94
C SER A 491 23.40 -71.20 11.80
N TYR A 492 24.46 -71.50 11.05
CA TYR A 492 24.42 -72.44 9.94
C TYR A 492 25.81 -73.03 9.66
N THR A 493 25.89 -74.32 9.36
CA THR A 493 27.13 -74.96 8.91
C THR A 493 27.07 -75.18 7.41
N LEU A 494 27.95 -74.50 6.68
CA LEU A 494 28.24 -74.81 5.29
C LEU A 494 29.02 -76.14 5.23
N THR A 495 28.60 -77.05 4.36
CA THR A 495 29.21 -78.36 4.12
C THR A 495 29.63 -78.48 2.66
N ASP A 496 30.33 -79.56 2.34
CA ASP A 496 30.70 -79.93 0.96
C ASP A 496 31.61 -78.87 0.29
N LEU A 497 32.42 -78.19 1.11
CA LEU A 497 33.37 -77.15 0.71
C LEU A 497 34.72 -77.76 0.28
N GLU A 498 35.47 -77.02 -0.53
CA GLU A 498 36.78 -77.43 -1.04
C GLU A 498 37.86 -77.42 0.07
N PRO A 499 38.69 -78.48 0.20
CA PRO A 499 39.81 -78.51 1.16
C PRO A 499 40.94 -77.55 0.81
N GLY A 500 41.40 -76.78 1.80
CA GLY A 500 42.43 -75.75 1.64
C GLY A 500 41.97 -74.47 0.94
N ALA A 501 40.66 -74.32 0.68
CA ALA A 501 40.09 -73.20 -0.07
C ALA A 501 39.61 -72.04 0.83
N GLU A 502 39.42 -70.88 0.19
CA GLU A 502 38.96 -69.62 0.78
C GLU A 502 37.55 -69.29 0.27
N TYR A 503 36.67 -68.86 1.16
CA TYR A 503 35.28 -68.49 0.88
C TYR A 503 34.92 -67.12 1.45
N ILE A 504 34.37 -66.23 0.62
CA ILE A 504 33.68 -65.01 1.04
C ILE A 504 32.22 -65.35 1.27
N ILE A 505 31.67 -65.05 2.45
CA ILE A 505 30.33 -65.47 2.88
C ILE A 505 29.52 -64.23 3.27
N SER A 506 28.31 -64.05 2.71
CA SER A 506 27.40 -62.96 3.10
C SER A 506 26.05 -63.45 3.61
N VAL A 507 25.43 -62.70 4.53
CA VAL A 507 24.09 -62.99 5.08
C VAL A 507 23.20 -61.76 5.00
N THR A 508 22.00 -61.94 4.44
CA THR A 508 20.99 -60.89 4.20
C THR A 508 19.64 -61.32 4.76
N ALA A 509 18.86 -60.39 5.32
CA ALA A 509 17.51 -60.63 5.82
C ALA A 509 16.45 -60.16 4.82
N GLU A 510 15.41 -60.96 4.58
CA GLU A 510 14.43 -60.66 3.51
C GLU A 510 12.97 -60.71 3.98
N ARG A 511 12.13 -59.90 3.32
CA ARG A 511 10.67 -59.96 3.45
C ARG A 511 9.94 -59.50 2.19
N GLY A 512 9.26 -60.41 1.51
CA GLY A 512 8.51 -60.15 0.27
C GLY A 512 9.37 -59.60 -0.88
N ARG A 513 9.54 -58.27 -0.94
CA ARG A 513 10.41 -57.56 -1.91
C ARG A 513 11.43 -56.63 -1.23
N GLN A 514 11.46 -56.57 0.10
CA GLN A 514 12.45 -55.82 0.87
C GLN A 514 13.60 -56.77 1.24
N GLN A 515 14.82 -56.27 1.13
CA GLN A 515 16.05 -56.93 1.58
C GLN A 515 16.77 -55.95 2.54
N SER A 516 17.48 -56.46 3.54
CA SER A 516 18.42 -55.65 4.33
C SER A 516 19.70 -55.38 3.54
N LEU A 517 20.62 -54.58 4.11
CA LEU A 517 22.02 -54.63 3.70
C LEU A 517 22.61 -56.00 4.10
N GLU A 518 23.64 -56.47 3.39
CA GLU A 518 24.31 -57.73 3.70
C GLU A 518 25.35 -57.59 4.83
N SER A 519 25.74 -58.70 5.44
CA SER A 519 26.86 -58.80 6.39
C SER A 519 27.85 -59.87 5.91
N THR A 520 29.15 -59.57 5.87
CA THR A 520 30.17 -60.42 5.20
C THR A 520 31.24 -60.95 6.16
N VAL A 521 31.80 -62.13 5.86
CA VAL A 521 32.95 -62.74 6.55
C VAL A 521 33.74 -63.67 5.61
N ASP A 522 35.06 -63.77 5.79
CA ASP A 522 35.95 -64.65 5.04
C ASP A 522 36.32 -65.91 5.86
N ALA A 523 36.50 -67.06 5.19
CA ALA A 523 36.68 -68.36 5.86
C ALA A 523 37.54 -69.39 5.09
N PHE A 524 38.20 -70.30 5.83
CA PHE A 524 39.16 -71.30 5.33
C PHE A 524 38.97 -72.72 5.89
N THR A 525 39.51 -73.73 5.21
CA THR A 525 39.46 -75.16 5.58
C THR A 525 40.87 -75.79 5.82
N GLY A 526 41.36 -75.85 7.08
CA GLY A 526 42.57 -76.64 7.45
C GLY A 526 43.54 -76.05 8.50
N PHE A 527 44.65 -76.77 8.79
CA PHE A 527 45.77 -76.26 9.63
C PHE A 527 46.85 -75.59 8.75
N ARG A 528 47.37 -74.43 9.16
CA ARG A 528 48.39 -73.64 8.45
C ARG A 528 49.49 -73.12 9.40
N PRO A 529 50.77 -73.48 9.21
CA PRO A 529 51.90 -72.88 9.94
C PRO A 529 52.29 -71.50 9.38
N ILE A 530 53.05 -70.73 10.16
CA ILE A 530 53.63 -69.45 9.71
C ILE A 530 54.69 -69.74 8.64
N SER A 531 54.45 -69.30 7.40
CA SER A 531 55.34 -69.62 6.27
C SER A 531 56.52 -68.66 6.08
N HIS A 532 56.38 -67.40 6.48
CA HIS A 532 57.36 -66.33 6.23
C HIS A 532 57.29 -65.29 7.34
N LEU A 533 58.43 -64.69 7.68
CA LEU A 533 58.49 -63.41 8.39
C LEU A 533 58.52 -62.27 7.38
N HIS A 534 57.59 -61.33 7.51
CA HIS A 534 57.53 -60.13 6.69
C HIS A 534 58.04 -58.94 7.49
N PHE A 535 59.30 -58.56 7.25
CA PHE A 535 59.87 -57.32 7.76
C PHE A 535 59.26 -56.12 7.02
N SER A 536 58.70 -55.20 7.77
CA SER A 536 58.01 -54.00 7.31
C SER A 536 58.40 -52.83 8.19
N HIS A 537 58.22 -51.59 7.70
CA HIS A 537 58.56 -50.37 8.45
C HIS A 537 59.97 -50.46 9.10
N VAL A 538 60.94 -50.87 8.29
CA VAL A 538 62.35 -51.00 8.69
C VAL A 538 62.92 -49.59 8.78
N THR A 539 63.18 -49.12 10.00
CA THR A 539 63.74 -47.79 10.25
C THR A 539 65.20 -47.90 10.66
N SER A 540 65.77 -46.79 11.12
CA SER A 540 67.10 -46.76 11.73
C SER A 540 67.17 -47.30 13.16
N SER A 541 66.03 -47.53 13.82
CA SER A 541 65.99 -47.95 15.23
C SER A 541 64.86 -48.93 15.59
N SER A 542 64.08 -49.36 14.59
CA SER A 542 62.98 -50.31 14.75
C SER A 542 62.73 -51.14 13.49
N VAL A 543 62.07 -52.29 13.66
CA VAL A 543 61.45 -53.04 12.56
C VAL A 543 60.12 -53.62 13.01
N ASN A 544 59.09 -53.48 12.18
CA ASN A 544 57.81 -54.15 12.38
C ASN A 544 57.82 -55.51 11.67
N ILE A 545 57.90 -56.58 12.46
CA ILE A 545 57.87 -57.96 11.97
C ILE A 545 56.40 -58.37 11.96
N THR A 546 55.92 -58.85 10.81
CA THR A 546 54.55 -59.37 10.66
C THR A 546 54.57 -60.83 10.21
N TRP A 547 53.53 -61.57 10.59
CA TRP A 547 53.37 -62.99 10.24
C TRP A 547 51.90 -63.33 10.02
N SER A 548 51.65 -64.38 9.23
CA SER A 548 50.30 -64.89 8.98
C SER A 548 49.68 -65.50 10.24
N ASP A 549 48.34 -65.50 10.31
CA ASP A 549 47.58 -66.27 11.28
C ASP A 549 47.97 -67.77 11.24
N PRO A 550 48.40 -68.39 12.36
CA PRO A 550 48.41 -69.84 12.47
C PRO A 550 46.97 -70.33 12.58
N SER A 551 46.58 -71.25 11.70
CA SER A 551 45.24 -71.87 11.71
C SER A 551 45.34 -73.32 12.13
N PRO A 552 44.38 -73.85 12.93
CA PRO A 552 43.75 -73.18 14.05
C PRO A 552 44.74 -72.38 14.93
N PRO A 553 44.23 -71.44 15.76
CA PRO A 553 45.06 -70.54 16.55
C PRO A 553 46.10 -71.24 17.44
N ALA A 554 47.24 -70.58 17.63
CA ALA A 554 48.22 -70.96 18.63
C ALA A 554 47.70 -70.73 20.07
N ASP A 555 48.43 -71.23 21.07
CA ASP A 555 48.33 -70.82 22.48
C ASP A 555 49.32 -69.69 22.81
N ARG A 556 50.52 -69.71 22.20
CA ARG A 556 51.52 -68.63 22.30
C ARG A 556 52.47 -68.58 21.10
N LEU A 557 53.22 -67.48 21.02
CA LEU A 557 54.31 -67.22 20.08
C LEU A 557 55.60 -66.89 20.86
N ILE A 558 56.77 -67.18 20.28
CA ILE A 558 58.09 -66.86 20.86
C ILE A 558 58.96 -66.26 19.75
N LEU A 559 59.48 -65.05 19.96
CA LEU A 559 60.25 -64.26 19.00
C LEU A 559 61.61 -63.88 19.59
N ASN A 560 62.71 -64.32 18.97
CA ASN A 560 64.07 -64.05 19.45
C ASN A 560 64.86 -63.25 18.39
N TYR A 561 65.70 -62.32 18.81
CA TYR A 561 66.52 -61.51 17.91
C TYR A 561 67.89 -61.13 18.50
N SER A 562 68.89 -60.89 17.65
CA SER A 562 70.22 -60.37 18.04
C SER A 562 70.84 -59.56 16.89
N PRO A 563 71.83 -58.69 17.14
CA PRO A 563 72.73 -58.22 16.08
C PRO A 563 73.47 -59.42 15.47
N ARG A 564 73.86 -59.31 14.19
CA ARG A 564 74.53 -60.39 13.45
C ARG A 564 75.95 -60.66 13.94
N ASP A 565 76.70 -59.61 14.25
CA ASP A 565 78.10 -59.71 14.71
C ASP A 565 78.20 -59.95 16.24
N GLU A 566 77.08 -59.93 16.95
CA GLU A 566 76.97 -60.02 18.42
C GLU A 566 75.87 -61.02 18.82
N GLU A 567 75.95 -62.28 18.36
CA GLU A 567 74.99 -63.35 18.68
C GLU A 567 74.85 -63.65 20.20
N GLU A 568 75.82 -63.22 21.03
CA GLU A 568 75.72 -63.29 22.49
C GLU A 568 74.69 -62.30 23.08
N GLU A 569 74.35 -61.22 22.37
CA GLU A 569 73.26 -60.29 22.73
C GLU A 569 71.91 -60.74 22.16
N MET A 570 71.49 -61.98 22.45
CA MET A 570 70.17 -62.47 22.04
C MET A 570 69.06 -62.06 23.01
N MET A 571 68.09 -61.31 22.50
CA MET A 571 66.87 -60.90 23.19
C MET A 571 65.70 -61.84 22.84
N GLU A 572 64.96 -62.31 23.85
CA GLU A 572 63.74 -63.13 23.70
C GLU A 572 62.49 -62.34 24.08
N VAL A 573 61.44 -62.45 23.26
CA VAL A 573 60.13 -61.83 23.45
C VAL A 573 59.05 -62.91 23.32
N SER A 574 58.41 -63.26 24.44
CA SER A 574 57.20 -64.10 24.41
C SER A 574 55.98 -63.25 24.06
N LEU A 575 55.11 -63.78 23.21
CA LEU A 575 53.99 -63.06 22.59
C LEU A 575 52.69 -63.87 22.71
N ASP A 576 51.57 -63.18 22.95
CA ASP A 576 50.26 -63.81 22.97
C ASP A 576 49.91 -64.41 21.59
N ALA A 577 49.18 -65.52 21.57
CA ALA A 577 48.71 -66.12 20.32
C ALA A 577 47.75 -65.27 19.49
N THR A 578 47.30 -64.13 19.99
CA THR A 578 46.51 -63.13 19.24
C THR A 578 47.38 -62.11 18.49
N LYS A 579 48.70 -62.08 18.71
CA LYS A 579 49.61 -61.16 18.02
C LYS A 579 49.89 -61.61 16.58
N ARG A 580 49.76 -60.70 15.62
CA ARG A 580 50.12 -60.89 14.19
C ARG A 580 51.33 -60.07 13.76
N HIS A 581 51.86 -59.28 14.68
CA HIS A 581 53.03 -58.45 14.50
C HIS A 581 53.73 -58.20 15.85
N ALA A 582 55.01 -57.85 15.78
CA ALA A 582 55.76 -57.25 16.86
C ALA A 582 56.71 -56.19 16.30
N VAL A 583 56.80 -55.06 16.99
CA VAL A 583 57.77 -54.00 16.66
C VAL A 583 58.97 -54.17 17.58
N LEU A 584 60.13 -54.48 17.01
CA LEU A 584 61.40 -54.34 17.73
C LEU A 584 61.77 -52.86 17.74
N MET A 585 62.26 -52.34 18.87
CA MET A 585 62.65 -50.94 19.05
C MET A 585 63.97 -50.83 19.81
N GLY A 586 64.68 -49.72 19.65
CA GLY A 586 65.99 -49.49 20.26
C GLY A 586 67.14 -50.18 19.52
N LEU A 587 66.94 -50.51 18.24
CA LEU A 587 67.97 -51.07 17.37
C LEU A 587 69.01 -50.00 17.00
N GLN A 588 70.21 -50.43 16.62
CA GLN A 588 71.28 -49.53 16.16
C GLN A 588 71.13 -49.23 14.66
N PRO A 589 71.34 -47.98 14.19
CA PRO A 589 71.29 -47.63 12.77
C PRO A 589 72.34 -48.35 11.91
N ALA A 590 71.98 -48.70 10.68
CA ALA A 590 72.83 -49.40 9.71
C ALA A 590 73.39 -50.79 10.14
N THR A 591 72.80 -51.44 11.15
CA THR A 591 73.20 -52.75 11.68
C THR A 591 72.31 -53.89 11.16
N GLU A 592 72.88 -55.08 10.90
CA GLU A 592 72.11 -56.29 10.55
C GLU A 592 71.71 -57.08 11.80
N TYR A 593 70.45 -57.50 11.86
CA TYR A 593 69.85 -58.30 12.92
C TYR A 593 69.34 -59.63 12.37
N ILE A 594 69.47 -60.70 13.16
CA ILE A 594 68.87 -62.02 12.93
C ILE A 594 67.62 -62.14 13.79
N VAL A 595 66.54 -62.73 13.26
CA VAL A 595 65.22 -62.81 13.90
C VAL A 595 64.59 -64.19 13.68
N ASN A 596 64.09 -64.80 14.75
CA ASN A 596 63.53 -66.16 14.78
C ASN A 596 62.15 -66.17 15.44
N LEU A 597 61.13 -66.83 14.86
CA LEU A 597 59.78 -66.95 15.43
C LEU A 597 59.30 -68.41 15.48
N VAL A 598 58.62 -68.79 16.58
CA VAL A 598 57.99 -70.11 16.78
C VAL A 598 56.55 -69.96 17.25
N ALA A 599 55.63 -70.79 16.72
CA ALA A 599 54.26 -70.92 17.18
C ALA A 599 54.05 -72.20 18.00
N VAL A 600 53.20 -72.15 19.03
CA VAL A 600 52.97 -73.28 19.95
C VAL A 600 51.47 -73.47 20.19
N HIS A 601 50.95 -74.69 20.01
CA HIS A 601 49.56 -75.07 20.26
C HIS A 601 49.51 -76.42 20.98
N GLY A 602 48.95 -76.45 22.19
CA GLY A 602 48.98 -77.59 23.09
C GLY A 602 50.40 -78.05 23.40
N THR A 603 50.71 -79.30 23.03
CA THR A 603 52.06 -79.89 23.15
C THR A 603 52.84 -79.88 21.82
N VAL A 604 52.37 -79.14 20.81
CA VAL A 604 52.95 -79.10 19.46
C VAL A 604 53.54 -77.72 19.19
N THR A 605 54.82 -77.68 18.81
CA THR A 605 55.52 -76.48 18.33
C THR A 605 55.65 -76.55 16.81
N SER A 606 55.56 -75.40 16.13
CA SER A 606 55.99 -75.28 14.75
C SER A 606 57.50 -75.46 14.63
N GLU A 607 58.00 -75.67 13.41
CA GLU A 607 59.39 -75.39 13.10
C GLU A 607 59.65 -73.86 13.25
N PRO A 608 60.89 -73.44 13.60
CA PRO A 608 61.24 -72.03 13.70
C PRO A 608 61.38 -71.40 12.31
N ILE A 609 60.70 -70.28 12.07
CA ILE A 609 60.92 -69.44 10.89
C ILE A 609 61.99 -68.39 11.21
N VAL A 610 63.00 -68.29 10.34
CA VAL A 610 64.19 -67.42 10.50
C VAL A 610 64.19 -66.37 9.38
N GLY A 611 64.63 -65.15 9.71
CA GLY A 611 64.96 -64.11 8.74
C GLY A 611 66.05 -63.18 9.26
N SER A 612 66.73 -62.47 8.37
CA SER A 612 67.64 -61.37 8.74
C SER A 612 67.19 -60.06 8.10
N ILE A 613 67.52 -58.94 8.75
CA ILE A 613 67.16 -57.59 8.30
C ILE A 613 68.21 -56.57 8.73
N THR A 614 68.56 -55.65 7.84
CA THR A 614 69.43 -54.50 8.15
C THR A 614 68.56 -53.27 8.42
N THR A 615 68.75 -52.62 9.56
CA THR A 615 68.16 -51.30 9.86
C THR A 615 68.72 -50.23 8.91
N GLY A 616 67.94 -49.19 8.60
CA GLY A 616 68.41 -48.09 7.75
C GLY A 616 69.40 -47.13 8.42
N ILE A 617 69.97 -46.22 7.63
CA ILE A 617 70.61 -44.98 8.12
C ILE A 617 69.65 -44.11 8.93
N ASP A 618 70.13 -43.46 10.00
CA ASP A 618 69.32 -42.54 10.80
C ASP A 618 69.17 -41.17 10.13
N PRO A 619 68.03 -40.48 10.36
CA PRO A 619 67.82 -39.15 9.82
C PRO A 619 68.59 -38.08 10.61
N PRO A 620 68.82 -36.90 10.01
CA PRO A 620 69.16 -35.70 10.77
C PRO A 620 68.12 -35.41 11.88
N LYS A 621 68.51 -34.58 12.84
CA LYS A 621 67.75 -34.28 14.07
C LYS A 621 67.56 -32.78 14.23
N ASP A 622 66.75 -32.37 15.21
CA ASP A 622 66.62 -30.97 15.63
C ASP A 622 66.31 -29.98 14.49
N ILE A 623 65.38 -30.33 13.60
CA ILE A 623 64.98 -29.44 12.49
C ILE A 623 64.30 -28.17 13.02
N THR A 624 64.84 -27.00 12.66
CA THR A 624 64.27 -25.70 13.01
C THR A 624 64.03 -24.83 11.78
N ILE A 625 63.10 -23.89 11.92
CA ILE A 625 62.65 -22.95 10.88
C ILE A 625 62.93 -21.52 11.33
N SER A 626 63.46 -20.69 10.43
CA SER A 626 63.81 -19.29 10.68
C SER A 626 63.75 -18.46 9.40
N ASN A 627 63.87 -17.14 9.52
CA ASN A 627 63.91 -16.18 8.40
C ASN A 627 62.82 -16.42 7.33
N VAL A 628 61.57 -16.58 7.79
CA VAL A 628 60.40 -16.76 6.93
C VAL A 628 60.03 -15.45 6.25
N THR A 629 60.05 -15.43 4.91
CA THR A 629 59.51 -14.33 4.08
C THR A 629 58.27 -14.82 3.33
N LYS A 630 57.77 -14.00 2.39
CA LYS A 630 56.69 -14.41 1.47
C LYS A 630 57.12 -15.39 0.37
N ASP A 631 58.43 -15.56 0.20
CA ASP A 631 59.06 -16.23 -0.95
C ASP A 631 60.27 -17.10 -0.58
N SER A 632 60.65 -17.17 0.70
CA SER A 632 61.78 -17.95 1.20
C SER A 632 61.64 -18.36 2.66
N VAL A 633 62.33 -19.45 3.04
CA VAL A 633 62.40 -19.97 4.40
C VAL A 633 63.80 -20.55 4.64
N MET A 634 64.39 -20.31 5.80
CA MET A 634 65.66 -20.90 6.22
C MET A 634 65.44 -22.07 7.18
N VAL A 635 66.04 -23.22 6.86
CA VAL A 635 65.89 -24.50 7.58
C VAL A 635 67.26 -24.90 8.13
N SER A 636 67.35 -25.40 9.37
CA SER A 636 68.60 -25.91 9.94
C SER A 636 68.40 -27.17 10.79
N TRP A 637 69.45 -27.98 10.98
CA TRP A 637 69.37 -29.31 11.60
C TRP A 637 70.70 -29.83 12.16
N SER A 638 70.61 -30.82 13.06
CA SER A 638 71.73 -31.63 13.57
C SER A 638 72.03 -32.86 12.68
N PRO A 639 73.30 -33.31 12.57
CA PRO A 639 73.66 -34.45 11.74
C PRO A 639 73.27 -35.83 12.34
N PRO A 640 73.07 -36.86 11.49
CA PRO A 640 72.86 -38.25 11.91
C PRO A 640 74.15 -38.94 12.38
N VAL A 641 74.01 -40.16 12.92
CA VAL A 641 75.11 -40.97 13.49
C VAL A 641 75.70 -41.93 12.47
N ALA A 642 74.87 -42.55 11.63
CA ALA A 642 75.31 -43.42 10.54
C ALA A 642 75.99 -42.60 9.43
N SER A 643 76.92 -43.22 8.70
CA SER A 643 77.58 -42.60 7.55
C SER A 643 76.61 -42.35 6.39
N PHE A 644 76.76 -41.21 5.71
CA PHE A 644 75.89 -40.77 4.61
C PHE A 644 76.63 -39.79 3.67
N ASP A 645 76.17 -39.69 2.43
CA ASP A 645 76.82 -38.94 1.35
C ASP A 645 76.32 -37.48 1.26
N TYR A 646 75.01 -37.28 1.38
CA TYR A 646 74.35 -35.96 1.29
C TYR A 646 72.99 -35.93 1.99
N TYR A 647 72.46 -34.73 2.19
CA TYR A 647 71.07 -34.50 2.60
C TYR A 647 70.18 -34.17 1.40
N ARG A 648 68.95 -34.66 1.41
CA ARG A 648 67.88 -34.28 0.48
C ARG A 648 66.89 -33.38 1.23
N VAL A 649 66.88 -32.09 0.93
CA VAL A 649 65.80 -31.18 1.34
C VAL A 649 64.70 -31.29 0.26
N SER A 650 63.47 -31.64 0.63
CA SER A 650 62.32 -31.71 -0.29
C SER A 650 61.13 -30.94 0.27
N TYR A 651 60.48 -30.12 -0.54
CA TYR A 651 59.41 -29.21 -0.12
C TYR A 651 58.24 -29.17 -1.10
N ARG A 652 57.03 -28.99 -0.58
CA ARG A 652 55.78 -28.80 -1.37
C ARG A 652 54.73 -28.01 -0.60
N PRO A 653 53.83 -27.28 -1.28
CA PRO A 653 52.59 -26.80 -0.68
C PRO A 653 51.76 -27.97 -0.12
N THR A 654 51.05 -27.77 0.99
CA THR A 654 50.23 -28.83 1.61
C THR A 654 48.91 -29.07 0.87
N GLN A 655 48.29 -28.03 0.31
CA GLN A 655 47.04 -28.13 -0.45
C GLN A 655 47.23 -28.89 -1.79
N VAL A 656 47.93 -28.28 -2.75
CA VAL A 656 48.32 -28.91 -4.03
C VAL A 656 49.67 -28.34 -4.48
N GLY A 657 50.63 -29.20 -4.84
CA GLY A 657 51.83 -28.75 -5.53
C GLY A 657 52.83 -29.86 -5.85
N ARG A 658 53.81 -29.51 -6.68
CA ARG A 658 54.94 -30.39 -7.00
C ARG A 658 55.88 -30.51 -5.79
N LEU A 659 56.35 -31.72 -5.53
CA LEU A 659 57.50 -31.93 -4.64
C LEU A 659 58.77 -31.54 -5.39
N ASP A 660 59.34 -30.40 -5.05
CA ASP A 660 60.68 -30.02 -5.47
C ASP A 660 61.70 -30.46 -4.41
N SER A 661 62.94 -30.71 -4.83
CA SER A 661 64.00 -31.13 -3.91
C SER A 661 65.37 -30.56 -4.29
N SER A 662 66.26 -30.49 -3.32
CA SER A 662 67.61 -29.96 -3.42
C SER A 662 68.58 -30.86 -2.68
N VAL A 663 69.72 -31.13 -3.32
CA VAL A 663 70.83 -31.89 -2.73
C VAL A 663 71.73 -30.93 -1.98
N VAL A 664 71.90 -31.17 -0.68
CA VAL A 664 72.71 -30.37 0.23
C VAL A 664 73.87 -31.23 0.75
N PRO A 665 75.15 -30.77 0.70
CA PRO A 665 76.29 -31.58 1.13
C PRO A 665 76.19 -32.04 2.59
N ASN A 666 76.73 -33.22 2.90
CA ASN A 666 76.73 -33.76 4.28
C ASN A 666 77.47 -32.89 5.31
N THR A 667 78.30 -31.94 4.86
CA THR A 667 79.00 -30.95 5.68
C THR A 667 78.16 -29.72 6.07
N VAL A 668 76.92 -29.60 5.58
CA VAL A 668 76.06 -28.41 5.75
C VAL A 668 74.88 -28.71 6.67
N THR A 669 74.60 -27.81 7.61
CA THR A 669 73.55 -27.92 8.64
C THR A 669 72.44 -26.86 8.51
N GLU A 670 72.47 -26.04 7.45
CA GLU A 670 71.45 -25.02 7.16
C GLU A 670 71.24 -24.82 5.65
N PHE A 671 70.01 -24.51 5.24
CA PHE A 671 69.64 -24.32 3.84
C PHE A 671 68.45 -23.36 3.69
N THR A 672 68.55 -22.42 2.75
CA THR A 672 67.48 -21.46 2.44
C THR A 672 66.71 -21.89 1.19
N ILE A 673 65.45 -22.27 1.37
CA ILE A 673 64.51 -22.54 0.29
C ILE A 673 64.02 -21.19 -0.26
N THR A 674 63.91 -21.05 -1.59
CA THR A 674 63.58 -19.78 -2.26
C THR A 674 62.65 -19.98 -3.46
N ARG A 675 61.88 -18.93 -3.80
CA ARG A 675 60.79 -18.93 -4.80
C ARG A 675 59.57 -19.74 -4.35
N LEU A 676 59.22 -19.58 -3.08
CA LEU A 676 57.96 -20.04 -2.50
C LEU A 676 56.83 -19.06 -2.87
N ASN A 677 55.58 -19.53 -2.76
CA ASN A 677 54.38 -18.69 -2.90
C ASN A 677 54.07 -17.98 -1.57
N PRO A 678 53.50 -16.75 -1.58
CA PRO A 678 53.01 -16.07 -0.38
C PRO A 678 51.81 -16.78 0.26
N ALA A 679 51.57 -16.52 1.55
CA ALA A 679 50.43 -17.03 2.34
C ALA A 679 50.16 -18.54 2.20
N THR A 680 51.19 -19.34 1.92
CA THR A 680 51.09 -20.75 1.56
C THR A 680 51.76 -21.62 2.62
N GLU A 681 51.08 -22.65 3.10
CA GLU A 681 51.69 -23.67 3.97
C GLU A 681 52.51 -24.65 3.14
N TYR A 682 53.77 -24.87 3.56
CA TYR A 682 54.69 -25.83 2.99
C TYR A 682 55.03 -26.96 3.96
N GLU A 683 54.89 -28.21 3.51
CA GLU A 683 55.57 -29.36 4.12
C GLU A 683 57.03 -29.31 3.64
N ILE A 684 57.94 -29.07 4.57
CA ILE A 684 59.38 -29.21 4.38
C ILE A 684 59.79 -30.55 4.98
N SER A 685 60.46 -31.38 4.19
CA SER A 685 60.95 -32.69 4.60
C SER A 685 62.45 -32.82 4.33
N LEU A 686 63.17 -33.45 5.25
CA LEU A 686 64.62 -33.63 5.18
C LEU A 686 64.99 -35.07 5.49
N ASN A 687 65.86 -35.65 4.66
CA ASN A 687 66.45 -36.97 4.90
C ASN A 687 67.93 -37.01 4.52
N SER A 688 68.68 -37.92 5.11
CA SER A 688 70.04 -38.29 4.72
C SER A 688 70.01 -39.38 3.65
N VAL A 689 71.05 -39.45 2.80
CA VAL A 689 71.15 -40.38 1.68
C VAL A 689 72.53 -41.05 1.64
N ARG A 690 72.57 -42.37 1.45
CA ARG A 690 73.78 -43.19 1.28
C ARG A 690 73.64 -44.08 0.03
N GLY A 691 74.24 -43.69 -1.09
CA GLY A 691 74.24 -44.42 -2.36
C GLY A 691 72.86 -44.56 -3.01
N ARG A 692 72.08 -45.56 -2.56
CA ARG A 692 70.66 -45.80 -2.94
C ARG A 692 69.72 -45.90 -1.73
N GLU A 693 70.27 -45.84 -0.54
CA GLU A 693 69.57 -45.89 0.73
C GLU A 693 69.22 -44.46 1.15
N GLU A 694 67.98 -44.22 1.57
CA GLU A 694 67.54 -42.94 2.13
C GLU A 694 66.97 -43.20 3.52
N SER A 695 67.28 -42.33 4.49
CA SER A 695 66.70 -42.42 5.83
C SER A 695 65.23 -41.99 5.81
N GLU A 696 64.55 -42.19 6.95
CA GLU A 696 63.25 -41.57 7.19
C GLU A 696 63.32 -40.05 7.00
N ARG A 697 62.20 -39.45 6.57
CA ARG A 697 62.12 -38.01 6.38
C ARG A 697 61.58 -37.34 7.63
N ILE A 698 62.37 -36.46 8.28
CA ILE A 698 61.82 -35.56 9.29
C ILE A 698 61.03 -34.46 8.56
N CYS A 699 59.80 -34.21 9.00
CA CYS A 699 58.92 -33.21 8.38
C CYS A 699 58.64 -32.07 9.35
N THR A 700 58.51 -30.86 8.82
CA THR A 700 58.05 -29.67 9.54
C THR A 700 57.13 -28.84 8.63
N LEU A 701 56.22 -28.10 9.24
CA LEU A 701 55.27 -27.22 8.55
C LEU A 701 55.67 -25.76 8.76
N VAL A 702 55.53 -24.95 7.71
CA VAL A 702 55.75 -23.50 7.76
C VAL A 702 54.76 -22.81 6.83
N HIS A 703 54.13 -21.74 7.30
CA HIS A 703 53.40 -20.81 6.43
C HIS A 703 54.37 -19.71 5.99
N THR A 704 54.42 -19.42 4.69
CA THR A 704 55.09 -18.21 4.19
C THR A 704 54.32 -16.95 4.59
N ALA A 705 55.01 -15.82 4.67
CA ALA A 705 54.35 -14.55 4.96
C ALA A 705 53.37 -14.18 3.83
N MET A 706 52.28 -13.48 4.19
CA MET A 706 51.35 -12.90 3.23
C MET A 706 51.99 -11.70 2.53
N ASP A 707 51.70 -11.51 1.24
CA ASP A 707 52.09 -10.31 0.51
C ASP A 707 51.00 -9.24 0.50
N ASN A 708 51.38 -7.99 0.26
CA ASN A 708 50.48 -6.85 0.43
C ASN A 708 49.61 -6.64 -0.82
N PRO A 709 48.33 -6.27 -0.67
CA PRO A 709 47.58 -5.67 -1.78
C PRO A 709 48.31 -4.41 -2.28
N VAL A 710 48.00 -3.98 -3.50
CA VAL A 710 48.67 -2.83 -4.15
C VAL A 710 47.68 -1.87 -4.82
N ASP A 711 48.18 -0.70 -5.23
CA ASP A 711 47.45 0.33 -5.98
C ASP A 711 46.14 0.84 -5.34
N LEU A 712 46.05 0.87 -4.00
CA LEU A 712 44.88 1.43 -3.29
C LEU A 712 44.68 2.92 -3.61
N ILE A 713 43.59 3.23 -4.29
CA ILE A 713 43.17 4.57 -4.68
C ILE A 713 41.71 4.82 -4.27
N ALA A 714 41.37 6.09 -4.04
CA ALA A 714 39.99 6.54 -3.89
C ALA A 714 39.53 7.24 -5.18
N THR A 715 38.44 6.77 -5.77
CA THR A 715 37.80 7.29 -6.99
C THR A 715 36.33 7.60 -6.74
N ASN A 716 35.65 8.24 -7.70
CA ASN A 716 34.22 8.55 -7.64
C ASN A 716 33.77 9.25 -6.34
N ILE A 717 34.59 10.16 -5.82
CA ILE A 717 34.37 10.83 -4.54
C ILE A 717 33.20 11.82 -4.66
N THR A 718 32.25 11.71 -3.74
CA THR A 718 31.08 12.59 -3.61
C THR A 718 31.14 13.31 -2.24
N PRO A 719 30.11 14.07 -1.82
CA PRO A 719 30.07 14.60 -0.47
C PRO A 719 29.90 13.53 0.64
N THR A 720 29.29 12.38 0.33
CA THR A 720 28.94 11.36 1.34
C THR A 720 29.45 9.95 1.01
N GLU A 721 30.20 9.77 -0.08
CA GLU A 721 30.68 8.48 -0.55
C GLU A 721 32.05 8.58 -1.23
N ALA A 722 32.78 7.47 -1.28
CA ALA A 722 33.95 7.30 -2.14
C ALA A 722 34.13 5.82 -2.51
N LEU A 723 34.63 5.53 -3.72
CA LEU A 723 34.96 4.18 -4.14
C LEU A 723 36.45 3.91 -3.90
N LEU A 724 36.78 3.02 -2.97
CA LEU A 724 38.13 2.48 -2.84
C LEU A 724 38.31 1.39 -3.89
N GLN A 725 39.44 1.39 -4.59
CA GLN A 725 39.83 0.36 -5.57
C GLN A 725 41.29 -0.01 -5.35
N TRP A 726 41.63 -1.30 -5.44
CA TRP A 726 42.97 -1.85 -5.24
C TRP A 726 43.19 -3.04 -6.17
N LYS A 727 44.30 -3.77 -5.99
CA LYS A 727 44.53 -5.08 -6.61
C LYS A 727 44.85 -6.11 -5.55
N ALA A 728 44.34 -7.33 -5.75
CA ALA A 728 44.63 -8.45 -4.88
C ALA A 728 46.15 -8.77 -4.81
N PRO A 729 46.64 -9.25 -3.65
CA PRO A 729 47.97 -9.83 -3.53
C PRO A 729 48.06 -11.19 -4.27
N VAL A 730 49.25 -11.79 -4.32
CA VAL A 730 49.47 -13.08 -5.01
C VAL A 730 49.07 -14.27 -4.14
N GLY A 731 49.17 -14.14 -2.81
CA GLY A 731 48.63 -15.12 -1.86
C GLY A 731 47.09 -15.07 -1.78
N GLU A 732 46.47 -16.19 -1.44
CA GLU A 732 45.03 -16.29 -1.21
C GLU A 732 44.59 -15.36 -0.07
N VAL A 733 43.48 -14.64 -0.26
CA VAL A 733 42.90 -13.71 0.73
C VAL A 733 41.53 -14.21 1.15
N GLU A 734 41.30 -14.25 2.47
CA GLU A 734 39.99 -14.54 3.06
C GLU A 734 39.18 -13.25 3.25
N ASN A 735 39.81 -12.20 3.80
CA ASN A 735 39.19 -10.87 3.97
C ASN A 735 40.23 -9.75 3.83
N TYR A 736 39.80 -8.57 3.38
CA TYR A 736 40.51 -7.30 3.59
C TYR A 736 39.94 -6.58 4.80
N VAL A 737 40.82 -6.00 5.63
CA VAL A 737 40.44 -5.12 6.73
C VAL A 737 40.81 -3.69 6.35
N ILE A 738 39.81 -2.81 6.24
CA ILE A 738 39.97 -1.39 5.95
C ILE A 738 39.75 -0.61 7.24
N VAL A 739 40.71 0.24 7.64
CA VAL A 739 40.55 1.17 8.76
C VAL A 739 40.51 2.60 8.23
N LEU A 740 39.34 3.22 8.33
CA LEU A 740 39.04 4.58 7.85
C LEU A 740 39.17 5.58 8.99
N THR A 741 39.97 6.63 8.79
CA THR A 741 40.28 7.64 9.82
C THR A 741 39.97 9.06 9.35
N HIS A 742 39.44 9.87 10.27
CA HIS A 742 39.18 11.31 10.11
C HIS A 742 39.37 12.01 11.47
N PHE A 743 39.75 13.29 11.44
CA PHE A 743 39.96 14.17 12.60
C PHE A 743 40.73 13.57 13.80
N ALA A 744 41.66 12.64 13.55
CA ALA A 744 42.45 11.92 14.56
C ALA A 744 41.65 11.14 15.63
N VAL A 745 40.38 10.82 15.36
CA VAL A 745 39.58 9.89 16.17
C VAL A 745 39.94 8.44 15.80
N ALA A 746 39.72 7.49 16.71
CA ALA A 746 39.92 6.06 16.45
C ALA A 746 39.13 5.62 15.20
N GLY A 747 39.83 4.97 14.26
CA GLY A 747 39.29 4.68 12.94
C GLY A 747 38.19 3.62 12.93
N GLU A 748 37.19 3.82 12.07
CA GLU A 748 36.17 2.81 11.79
C GLU A 748 36.82 1.63 11.07
N THR A 749 36.53 0.40 11.51
CA THR A 749 37.11 -0.83 10.95
C THR A 749 36.05 -1.58 10.16
N ILE A 750 36.26 -1.70 8.86
CA ILE A 750 35.38 -2.30 7.87
C ILE A 750 36.02 -3.61 7.40
N LEU A 751 35.25 -4.70 7.41
CA LEU A 751 35.65 -5.99 6.87
C LEU A 751 35.06 -6.16 5.46
N VAL A 752 35.89 -6.59 4.49
CA VAL A 752 35.51 -6.80 3.09
C VAL A 752 35.95 -8.18 2.64
N ASP A 753 35.12 -8.86 1.84
CA ASP A 753 35.39 -10.20 1.31
C ASP A 753 36.69 -10.24 0.47
N GLY A 754 37.45 -11.34 0.58
CA GLY A 754 38.76 -11.51 -0.07
C GLY A 754 38.71 -11.54 -1.61
N VAL A 755 37.53 -11.78 -2.20
CA VAL A 755 37.30 -11.75 -3.65
C VAL A 755 37.13 -10.32 -4.19
N SER A 756 36.93 -9.31 -3.34
CA SER A 756 36.71 -7.92 -3.76
C SER A 756 38.01 -7.17 -4.09
N GLU A 757 38.03 -6.47 -5.23
CA GLU A 757 39.06 -5.48 -5.59
C GLU A 757 38.58 -4.02 -5.47
N GLU A 758 37.31 -3.81 -5.10
CA GLU A 758 36.76 -2.48 -4.81
C GLU A 758 35.71 -2.50 -3.68
N PHE A 759 35.56 -1.37 -3.00
CA PHE A 759 34.56 -1.18 -1.93
C PHE A 759 34.09 0.29 -1.86
N ARG A 760 32.77 0.50 -1.77
CA ARG A 760 32.18 1.84 -1.69
C ARG A 760 31.98 2.24 -0.22
N LEU A 761 32.77 3.21 0.23
CA LEU A 761 32.51 3.95 1.45
C LEU A 761 31.23 4.77 1.28
N VAL A 762 30.39 4.79 2.31
CA VAL A 762 29.10 5.50 2.37
C VAL A 762 29.01 6.29 3.69
N ASP A 763 27.96 7.09 3.85
CA ASP A 763 27.66 7.90 5.04
C ASP A 763 28.78 8.84 5.53
N LEU A 764 29.73 9.16 4.64
CA LEU A 764 30.83 10.07 4.91
C LEU A 764 30.31 11.49 5.24
N LEU A 765 31.13 12.24 5.96
CA LEU A 765 30.91 13.66 6.21
C LEU A 765 31.35 14.47 4.98
N PRO A 766 30.56 15.44 4.49
CA PRO A 766 30.99 16.40 3.48
C PRO A 766 32.18 17.27 3.92
N SER A 767 32.89 17.86 2.95
CA SER A 767 34.06 18.75 3.15
C SER A 767 35.14 18.22 4.13
N THR A 768 35.31 16.89 4.23
CA THR A 768 36.10 16.22 5.26
C THR A 768 37.26 15.42 4.66
N HIS A 769 38.44 15.50 5.29
CA HIS A 769 39.63 14.73 4.88
C HIS A 769 39.67 13.35 5.55
N TYR A 770 39.87 12.31 4.75
CA TYR A 770 39.89 10.91 5.15
C TYR A 770 41.20 10.24 4.75
N THR A 771 41.75 9.42 5.65
CA THR A 771 42.80 8.45 5.35
C THR A 771 42.21 7.05 5.50
N ALA A 772 42.16 6.30 4.39
CA ALA A 772 41.81 4.89 4.39
C ALA A 772 43.09 4.05 4.40
N THR A 773 43.22 3.16 5.39
CA THR A 773 44.31 2.18 5.48
C THR A 773 43.75 0.78 5.29
N MET A 774 44.53 -0.15 4.75
CA MET A 774 44.07 -1.50 4.41
C MET A 774 45.17 -2.55 4.60
N TYR A 775 44.80 -3.75 5.05
CA TYR A 775 45.63 -4.96 4.96
C TYR A 775 44.76 -6.17 4.58
N ALA A 776 45.38 -7.18 3.97
CA ALA A 776 44.75 -8.47 3.67
C ALA A 776 44.93 -9.45 4.84
N THR A 777 44.04 -10.44 4.93
CA THR A 777 44.05 -11.49 5.96
C THR A 777 43.69 -12.85 5.35
N ASN A 778 44.26 -13.93 5.89
CA ASN A 778 43.90 -15.32 5.59
C ASN A 778 44.17 -16.16 6.85
N GLY A 779 43.10 -16.58 7.54
CA GLY A 779 43.18 -17.23 8.84
C GLY A 779 44.01 -16.42 9.85
N PRO A 780 45.14 -16.96 10.36
CA PRO A 780 46.02 -16.25 11.29
C PRO A 780 47.02 -15.29 10.60
N LEU A 781 47.09 -15.26 9.26
CA LEU A 781 48.03 -14.42 8.52
C LEU A 781 47.46 -13.04 8.23
N THR A 782 48.32 -12.02 8.30
CA THR A 782 48.01 -10.62 7.97
C THR A 782 49.09 -10.06 7.04
N SER A 783 48.73 -9.33 5.99
CA SER A 783 49.70 -8.59 5.18
C SER A 783 50.22 -7.33 5.90
N GLY A 784 51.24 -6.68 5.32
CA GLY A 784 51.54 -5.29 5.67
C GLY A 784 50.43 -4.34 5.19
N THR A 785 50.35 -3.17 5.83
CA THR A 785 49.32 -2.14 5.53
C THR A 785 49.70 -1.24 4.36
N ILE A 786 48.72 -0.92 3.52
CA ILE A 786 48.75 0.17 2.52
C ILE A 786 47.78 1.30 2.93
N SER A 787 47.91 2.48 2.32
CA SER A 787 47.08 3.64 2.65
C SER A 787 46.84 4.59 1.48
N THR A 788 45.69 5.26 1.49
CA THR A 788 45.33 6.30 0.53
C THR A 788 44.57 7.44 1.21
N ASN A 789 44.75 8.67 0.74
CA ASN A 789 44.14 9.88 1.32
C ASN A 789 43.23 10.57 0.31
N PHE A 790 42.06 11.03 0.76
CA PHE A 790 41.10 11.75 -0.07
C PHE A 790 40.29 12.76 0.75
N SER A 791 39.59 13.67 0.10
CA SER A 791 38.63 14.58 0.75
C SER A 791 37.27 14.49 0.06
N THR A 792 36.20 14.40 0.83
CA THR A 792 34.83 14.50 0.31
C THR A 792 34.54 15.91 -0.22
N LEU A 793 33.55 16.00 -1.11
CA LEU A 793 33.13 17.28 -1.70
C LEU A 793 32.20 18.06 -0.76
N LEU A 794 31.97 19.35 -1.06
CA LEU A 794 30.94 20.16 -0.40
C LEU A 794 29.55 19.71 -0.88
N ASP A 795 28.62 19.44 0.05
CA ASP A 795 27.28 18.98 -0.30
C ASP A 795 26.37 20.11 -0.80
N PRO A 796 25.45 19.83 -1.75
CA PRO A 796 24.58 20.84 -2.33
C PRO A 796 23.33 21.10 -1.46
N PRO A 797 22.76 22.30 -1.49
CA PRO A 797 21.49 22.59 -0.81
C PRO A 797 20.37 21.67 -1.32
N ALA A 798 19.66 21.03 -0.41
CA ALA A 798 18.63 20.04 -0.74
C ALA A 798 17.24 20.68 -0.94
N ASN A 799 16.32 19.93 -1.56
CA ASN A 799 14.89 20.28 -1.65
C ASN A 799 14.58 21.70 -2.18
N LEU A 800 15.37 22.16 -3.17
CA LEU A 800 15.14 23.44 -3.85
C LEU A 800 13.78 23.44 -4.57
N THR A 801 12.88 24.30 -4.10
CA THR A 801 11.47 24.35 -4.48
C THR A 801 11.07 25.77 -4.86
N ALA A 802 10.15 25.88 -5.83
CA ALA A 802 9.48 27.12 -6.18
C ALA A 802 8.00 27.01 -5.80
N SER A 803 7.53 27.93 -4.96
CA SER A 803 6.19 27.96 -4.38
C SER A 803 5.61 29.37 -4.43
N GLU A 804 4.32 29.53 -4.05
CA GLU A 804 3.59 30.81 -4.12
C GLU A 804 3.76 31.57 -5.46
N VAL A 805 3.85 30.83 -6.57
CA VAL A 805 4.14 31.40 -7.89
C VAL A 805 2.96 32.26 -8.35
N THR A 806 3.21 33.55 -8.52
CA THR A 806 2.23 34.54 -8.99
C THR A 806 2.48 34.90 -10.46
N ARG A 807 1.80 35.95 -10.94
CA ARG A 807 2.10 36.54 -12.26
C ARG A 807 3.45 37.27 -12.33
N GLN A 808 4.03 37.70 -11.20
CA GLN A 808 5.21 38.58 -11.16
C GLN A 808 6.21 38.25 -10.02
N SER A 809 6.01 37.16 -9.29
CA SER A 809 6.88 36.73 -8.18
C SER A 809 6.79 35.22 -7.91
N ALA A 810 7.78 34.68 -7.21
CA ALA A 810 7.79 33.30 -6.70
C ALA A 810 8.60 33.22 -5.40
N LEU A 811 8.20 32.37 -4.47
CA LEU A 811 8.97 32.03 -3.27
C LEU A 811 9.88 30.83 -3.58
N ILE A 812 11.19 31.00 -3.45
CA ILE A 812 12.17 29.92 -3.58
C ILE A 812 12.59 29.48 -2.18
N SER A 813 12.66 28.17 -1.93
CA SER A 813 12.98 27.59 -0.63
C SER A 813 13.87 26.35 -0.78
N TRP A 814 14.78 26.11 0.16
CA TRP A 814 15.70 24.96 0.19
C TRP A 814 16.01 24.53 1.63
N GLN A 815 16.70 23.41 1.77
CA GLN A 815 17.33 22.98 3.02
C GLN A 815 18.84 23.23 2.96
N PRO A 816 19.47 23.63 4.08
CA PRO A 816 20.90 23.90 4.13
C PRO A 816 21.71 22.59 3.95
N PRO A 817 22.95 22.67 3.45
CA PRO A 817 23.89 21.54 3.45
C PRO A 817 24.33 21.15 4.87
N ARG A 818 25.00 20.00 4.98
CA ARG A 818 25.56 19.45 6.23
C ARG A 818 26.94 20.04 6.55
N ALA A 819 27.71 20.45 5.53
CA ALA A 819 28.93 21.22 5.73
C ALA A 819 28.63 22.66 6.16
N GLU A 820 29.55 23.24 6.94
CA GLU A 820 29.58 24.68 7.17
C GLU A 820 29.90 25.42 5.85
N ILE A 821 29.22 26.54 5.59
CA ILE A 821 29.32 27.31 4.35
C ILE A 821 29.28 28.81 4.66
N GLU A 822 29.81 29.63 3.75
CA GLU A 822 29.81 31.09 3.92
C GLU A 822 28.56 31.75 3.33
N ASN A 823 28.11 31.27 2.17
CA ASN A 823 26.95 31.79 1.47
C ASN A 823 26.40 30.79 0.44
N TYR A 824 25.20 31.07 -0.07
CA TYR A 824 24.69 30.51 -1.32
C TYR A 824 24.85 31.48 -2.48
N VAL A 825 24.87 30.96 -3.71
CA VAL A 825 24.68 31.74 -4.94
C VAL A 825 23.48 31.20 -5.69
N LEU A 826 22.44 32.03 -5.79
CA LEU A 826 21.21 31.75 -6.51
C LEU A 826 21.24 32.46 -7.87
N THR A 827 21.26 31.66 -8.93
CA THR A 827 21.05 32.13 -10.31
C THR A 827 19.62 31.86 -10.72
N TYR A 828 18.96 32.81 -11.38
CA TYR A 828 17.71 32.54 -12.09
C TYR A 828 17.73 33.09 -13.52
N LYS A 829 17.13 32.34 -14.45
CA LYS A 829 17.17 32.63 -15.88
C LYS A 829 15.79 32.47 -16.52
N SER A 830 15.37 33.49 -17.27
CA SER A 830 14.19 33.49 -18.15
C SER A 830 14.44 32.77 -19.47
N THR A 831 13.38 32.27 -20.12
CA THR A 831 13.42 31.78 -21.51
C THR A 831 13.78 32.86 -22.53
N ASP A 832 13.59 34.15 -22.23
CA ASP A 832 14.09 35.27 -23.05
C ASP A 832 15.62 35.42 -23.04
N GLY A 833 16.32 34.69 -22.16
CA GLY A 833 17.77 34.70 -22.01
C GLY A 833 18.30 35.58 -20.89
N SER A 834 17.48 36.44 -20.27
CA SER A 834 17.87 37.24 -19.11
C SER A 834 18.24 36.34 -17.92
N ARG A 835 19.43 36.57 -17.38
CA ARG A 835 19.99 35.90 -16.20
C ARG A 835 20.17 36.94 -15.10
N LYS A 836 19.79 36.60 -13.87
CA LYS A 836 20.13 37.33 -12.65
C LYS A 836 20.83 36.37 -11.69
N GLU A 837 21.69 36.92 -10.85
CA GLU A 837 22.51 36.19 -9.88
C GLU A 837 22.43 36.97 -8.55
N LEU A 838 22.23 36.25 -7.46
CA LEU A 838 22.07 36.77 -6.11
C LEU A 838 22.99 35.98 -5.17
N ILE A 839 23.71 36.68 -4.30
CA ILE A 839 24.35 36.10 -3.13
C ILE A 839 23.32 36.12 -2.00
N VAL A 840 23.23 35.03 -1.25
CA VAL A 840 22.28 34.83 -0.15
C VAL A 840 23.06 34.26 1.04
N ASP A 841 22.83 34.77 2.25
CA ASP A 841 23.64 34.42 3.43
C ASP A 841 23.42 32.96 3.86
N ALA A 842 24.41 32.33 4.51
CA ALA A 842 24.37 30.90 4.87
C ALA A 842 23.16 30.47 5.73
N GLU A 843 22.68 31.39 6.59
CA GLU A 843 21.53 31.19 7.48
C GLU A 843 20.18 31.20 6.74
N ASP A 844 20.11 31.79 5.54
CA ASP A 844 18.88 31.91 4.77
C ASP A 844 18.51 30.59 4.08
N THR A 845 17.26 30.19 4.21
CA THR A 845 16.69 28.95 3.63
C THR A 845 15.59 29.22 2.61
N TRP A 846 15.30 30.49 2.33
CA TRP A 846 14.30 30.93 1.37
C TRP A 846 14.59 32.35 0.87
N ILE A 847 14.08 32.68 -0.32
CA ILE A 847 14.04 34.06 -0.83
C ILE A 847 12.85 34.24 -1.77
N ARG A 848 12.19 35.40 -1.71
CA ARG A 848 11.11 35.74 -2.65
C ARG A 848 11.68 36.51 -3.84
N LEU A 849 11.58 35.94 -5.02
CA LEU A 849 11.92 36.59 -6.28
C LEU A 849 10.75 37.48 -6.72
N GLU A 850 11.01 38.76 -6.98
CA GLU A 850 10.01 39.74 -7.40
C GLU A 850 10.40 40.44 -8.71
N GLY A 851 9.43 41.10 -9.36
CA GLY A 851 9.62 41.78 -10.64
C GLY A 851 9.90 40.82 -11.79
N LEU A 852 9.27 39.63 -11.74
CA LEU A 852 9.29 38.64 -12.81
C LEU A 852 8.30 39.04 -13.92
N LEU A 853 8.55 38.56 -15.14
CA LEU A 853 7.65 38.76 -16.28
C LEU A 853 6.44 37.82 -16.20
N GLU A 854 5.28 38.22 -16.72
CA GLU A 854 4.07 37.37 -16.79
C GLU A 854 4.21 36.30 -17.90
N ASN A 855 3.58 35.11 -17.74
CA ASN A 855 3.64 34.00 -18.71
C ASN A 855 5.08 33.60 -19.13
N THR A 856 6.01 33.55 -18.18
CA THR A 856 7.44 33.34 -18.45
C THR A 856 8.00 32.19 -17.61
N ASP A 857 8.70 31.26 -18.25
CA ASP A 857 9.38 30.16 -17.57
C ASP A 857 10.73 30.62 -17.01
N TYR A 858 10.96 30.34 -15.73
CA TYR A 858 12.19 30.60 -15.02
C TYR A 858 12.84 29.30 -14.56
N THR A 859 14.12 29.12 -14.90
CA THR A 859 14.99 28.10 -14.28
C THR A 859 15.79 28.75 -13.16
N VAL A 860 15.76 28.19 -11.97
CA VAL A 860 16.57 28.59 -10.81
C VAL A 860 17.64 27.54 -10.55
N LEU A 861 18.86 27.99 -10.28
CA LEU A 861 20.04 27.21 -9.95
C LEU A 861 20.58 27.73 -8.61
N LEU A 862 20.92 26.84 -7.69
CA LEU A 862 21.48 27.17 -6.38
C LEU A 862 22.75 26.36 -6.13
N GLN A 863 23.78 27.01 -5.60
CA GLN A 863 24.99 26.39 -5.08
C GLN A 863 25.31 26.96 -3.69
N ALA A 864 25.92 26.15 -2.83
CA ALA A 864 26.60 26.62 -1.63
C ALA A 864 28.09 26.83 -1.91
N ALA A 865 28.73 27.74 -1.17
CA ALA A 865 30.14 28.09 -1.31
C ALA A 865 30.87 28.12 0.05
N GLN A 866 32.14 27.72 0.03
CA GLN A 866 33.07 27.77 1.17
C GLN A 866 34.49 28.06 0.65
N ASP A 867 35.08 29.20 1.03
CA ASP A 867 36.34 29.78 0.54
C ASP A 867 36.40 29.93 -1.00
N THR A 868 36.89 28.88 -1.66
CA THR A 868 37.05 28.79 -3.12
C THR A 868 36.40 27.52 -3.69
N THR A 869 35.79 26.72 -2.81
CA THR A 869 35.09 25.48 -3.14
C THR A 869 33.59 25.73 -3.27
N TRP A 870 32.96 24.96 -4.14
CA TRP A 870 31.57 25.13 -4.54
C TRP A 870 30.87 23.77 -4.55
N SER A 871 29.64 23.72 -4.06
CA SER A 871 28.81 22.53 -4.19
C SER A 871 28.42 22.30 -5.65
N SER A 872 27.92 21.09 -5.95
CA SER A 872 27.16 20.89 -7.20
C SER A 872 25.91 21.78 -7.25
N ILE A 873 25.40 22.01 -8.45
CA ILE A 873 24.20 22.84 -8.68
C ILE A 873 22.93 22.04 -8.39
N THR A 874 22.14 22.50 -7.42
CA THR A 874 20.72 22.10 -7.31
C THR A 874 19.88 23.00 -8.21
N SER A 875 18.85 22.49 -8.87
CA SER A 875 18.01 23.28 -9.77
C SER A 875 16.52 23.01 -9.60
N THR A 876 15.70 24.02 -9.92
CA THR A 876 14.24 23.96 -9.93
C THR A 876 13.69 24.89 -11.01
N ALA A 877 12.43 24.75 -11.41
CA ALA A 877 11.84 25.59 -12.45
C ALA A 877 10.35 25.88 -12.20
N PHE A 878 9.89 27.04 -12.65
CA PHE A 878 8.49 27.46 -12.53
C PHE A 878 8.08 28.41 -13.66
N THR A 879 6.77 28.49 -13.93
CA THR A 879 6.19 29.40 -14.92
C THR A 879 5.31 30.43 -14.21
N THR A 880 5.50 31.72 -14.48
CA THR A 880 4.65 32.77 -13.91
C THR A 880 3.25 32.79 -14.53
N GLY A 881 2.23 33.03 -13.70
CA GLY A 881 0.83 32.93 -14.12
C GLY A 881 0.35 34.05 -15.08
N GLY A 882 -0.58 33.70 -15.97
CA GLY A 882 -1.21 34.62 -16.92
C GLY A 882 -2.52 35.24 -16.47
N ARG A 883 -3.02 36.23 -17.22
CA ARG A 883 -4.29 36.91 -16.96
C ARG A 883 -5.48 36.13 -17.52
N VAL A 884 -6.41 35.75 -16.64
CA VAL A 884 -7.65 35.01 -16.96
C VAL A 884 -8.57 35.78 -17.92
N PHE A 885 -8.49 37.11 -17.90
CA PHE A 885 -9.13 38.05 -18.82
C PHE A 885 -8.08 39.09 -19.28
N PRO A 886 -7.44 38.93 -20.46
CA PRO A 886 -6.44 39.87 -20.95
C PRO A 886 -6.98 41.29 -21.19
N HIS A 887 -8.26 41.42 -21.56
CA HIS A 887 -8.97 42.68 -21.74
C HIS A 887 -10.26 42.68 -20.89
N PRO A 888 -10.18 43.01 -19.58
CA PRO A 888 -11.33 42.98 -18.68
C PRO A 888 -12.43 43.95 -19.14
N GLN A 889 -13.66 43.46 -19.28
CA GLN A 889 -14.79 44.32 -19.73
C GLN A 889 -15.42 45.12 -18.58
N ASP A 890 -15.13 44.72 -17.33
CA ASP A 890 -15.70 45.27 -16.11
C ASP A 890 -14.75 45.06 -14.90
N CYS A 891 -15.07 45.69 -13.76
CA CYS A 891 -14.29 45.58 -12.53
C CYS A 891 -14.31 44.17 -11.90
N ALA A 892 -15.34 43.36 -12.13
CA ALA A 892 -15.38 42.00 -11.60
C ALA A 892 -14.43 41.07 -12.38
N GLN A 893 -14.20 41.32 -13.68
CA GLN A 893 -13.17 40.63 -14.46
C GLN A 893 -11.74 41.00 -14.01
N HIS A 894 -11.51 42.24 -13.56
CA HIS A 894 -10.26 42.61 -12.87
C HIS A 894 -10.10 41.88 -11.54
N LEU A 895 -11.15 41.81 -10.72
CA LEU A 895 -11.13 41.03 -9.47
C LEU A 895 -10.85 39.53 -9.73
N MET A 896 -11.38 38.96 -10.83
CA MET A 896 -11.08 37.59 -11.28
C MET A 896 -9.66 37.40 -11.83
N ASN A 897 -8.96 38.47 -12.23
CA ASN A 897 -7.53 38.47 -12.53
C ASN A 897 -6.64 38.59 -11.26
N GLY A 898 -7.25 38.64 -10.06
CA GLY A 898 -6.54 38.84 -8.80
C GLY A 898 -6.24 40.30 -8.46
N ASP A 899 -6.80 41.27 -9.19
CA ASP A 899 -6.65 42.69 -8.86
C ASP A 899 -7.61 43.06 -7.72
N THR A 900 -7.13 43.03 -6.47
CA THR A 900 -7.95 43.17 -5.23
C THR A 900 -7.96 44.57 -4.61
N LEU A 901 -7.17 45.51 -5.13
CA LEU A 901 -7.10 46.89 -4.62
C LEU A 901 -8.18 47.78 -5.27
N SER A 902 -8.76 48.70 -4.51
CA SER A 902 -9.68 49.70 -5.06
C SER A 902 -8.91 50.87 -5.66
N GLY A 903 -9.29 51.33 -6.85
CA GLY A 903 -8.52 52.33 -7.61
C GLY A 903 -9.03 52.51 -9.05
N VAL A 904 -8.26 53.20 -9.89
CA VAL A 904 -8.62 53.41 -11.31
C VAL A 904 -8.12 52.24 -12.16
N TYR A 905 -9.03 51.62 -12.92
CA TYR A 905 -8.74 50.51 -13.81
C TYR A 905 -9.22 50.76 -15.26
N PRO A 906 -8.52 50.22 -16.27
CA PRO A 906 -8.91 50.31 -17.66
C PRO A 906 -9.81 49.13 -18.08
N ILE A 907 -11.11 49.35 -18.20
CA ILE A 907 -12.04 48.37 -18.74
C ILE A 907 -12.17 48.50 -20.27
N PHE A 908 -12.46 47.40 -20.96
CA PHE A 908 -12.53 47.31 -22.41
C PHE A 908 -13.95 46.89 -22.84
N LEU A 909 -14.77 47.85 -23.25
CA LEU A 909 -16.17 47.59 -23.59
C LEU A 909 -16.25 46.65 -24.80
N ASN A 910 -17.14 45.65 -24.74
CA ASN A 910 -17.20 44.51 -25.66
C ASN A 910 -15.90 43.66 -25.78
N GLY A 911 -14.87 43.92 -24.97
CA GLY A 911 -13.56 43.24 -25.03
C GLY A 911 -12.60 43.80 -26.09
N GLU A 912 -12.93 44.91 -26.75
CA GLU A 912 -12.08 45.52 -27.77
C GLU A 912 -11.05 46.49 -27.17
N LEU A 913 -9.78 46.35 -27.56
CA LEU A 913 -8.69 47.28 -27.21
C LEU A 913 -8.97 48.74 -27.60
N SER A 914 -9.75 48.95 -28.67
CA SER A 914 -10.21 50.25 -29.17
C SER A 914 -11.24 50.94 -28.25
N GLN A 915 -11.96 50.19 -27.42
CA GLN A 915 -13.05 50.69 -26.58
C GLN A 915 -12.68 50.74 -25.08
N LYS A 916 -11.42 51.08 -24.81
CA LYS A 916 -10.89 51.34 -23.46
C LYS A 916 -11.61 52.51 -22.78
N LEU A 917 -12.09 52.30 -21.57
CA LEU A 917 -12.66 53.30 -20.67
C LEU A 917 -11.96 53.21 -19.30
N GLN A 918 -11.62 54.34 -18.69
CA GLN A 918 -11.12 54.35 -17.31
C GLN A 918 -12.29 54.49 -16.33
N VAL A 919 -12.33 53.64 -15.32
CA VAL A 919 -13.35 53.63 -14.26
C VAL A 919 -12.69 53.46 -12.90
N TYR A 920 -13.33 53.95 -11.85
CA TYR A 920 -12.94 53.59 -10.48
C TYR A 920 -13.58 52.25 -10.14
N CYS A 921 -12.75 51.24 -9.85
CA CYS A 921 -13.20 49.97 -9.30
C CYS A 921 -13.14 49.99 -7.78
N ASP A 922 -14.27 49.74 -7.13
CA ASP A 922 -14.31 49.33 -5.73
C ASP A 922 -14.26 47.80 -5.66
N MET A 923 -13.12 47.30 -5.18
CA MET A 923 -12.82 45.88 -5.02
C MET A 923 -13.10 45.37 -3.59
N THR A 924 -13.58 46.25 -2.70
CA THR A 924 -13.67 45.99 -1.26
C THR A 924 -15.11 45.89 -0.74
N THR A 925 -16.04 46.73 -1.20
CA THR A 925 -17.43 46.71 -0.71
C THR A 925 -18.18 45.48 -1.23
N ASP A 926 -18.83 44.72 -0.33
CA ASP A 926 -19.72 43.59 -0.68
C ASP A 926 -19.08 42.57 -1.66
N GLY A 927 -17.82 42.23 -1.42
CA GLY A 927 -17.06 41.29 -2.27
C GLY A 927 -16.54 41.90 -3.58
N GLY A 928 -16.62 43.23 -3.76
CA GLY A 928 -15.91 43.96 -4.81
C GLY A 928 -16.51 43.84 -6.22
N GLY A 929 -15.66 44.17 -7.20
CA GLY A 929 -15.99 44.14 -8.63
C GLY A 929 -16.92 45.27 -9.09
N TRP A 930 -17.05 46.36 -8.33
CA TRP A 930 -17.98 47.45 -8.62
C TRP A 930 -17.37 48.55 -9.47
N ILE A 931 -18.03 48.89 -10.59
CA ILE A 931 -17.79 50.11 -11.36
C ILE A 931 -18.49 51.27 -10.65
N VAL A 932 -17.75 52.18 -10.04
CA VAL A 932 -18.30 53.44 -9.51
C VAL A 932 -18.61 54.38 -10.68
N PHE A 933 -19.80 54.98 -10.68
CA PHE A 933 -20.24 55.90 -11.73
C PHE A 933 -20.71 57.27 -11.23
N GLN A 934 -20.92 57.42 -9.92
CA GLN A 934 -21.15 58.70 -9.25
C GLN A 934 -20.48 58.67 -7.87
N ARG A 935 -19.78 59.74 -7.48
CA ARG A 935 -19.29 59.94 -6.10
C ARG A 935 -19.39 61.40 -5.69
N ARG A 936 -19.85 61.63 -4.46
CA ARG A 936 -19.85 62.91 -3.71
C ARG A 936 -19.20 62.66 -2.35
N GLN A 937 -18.26 63.50 -1.94
CA GLN A 937 -17.53 63.36 -0.68
C GLN A 937 -16.88 64.64 -0.13
N ASN A 938 -16.83 65.74 -0.89
CA ASN A 938 -16.13 66.97 -0.48
C ASN A 938 -16.72 68.27 -1.04
N GLY A 939 -17.59 68.23 -2.05
CA GLY A 939 -18.21 69.40 -2.69
C GLY A 939 -17.29 70.20 -3.63
N GLN A 940 -16.11 69.68 -4.00
CA GLN A 940 -15.20 70.35 -4.93
C GLN A 940 -15.70 70.30 -6.38
N THR A 941 -16.50 69.29 -6.75
CA THR A 941 -17.10 69.21 -8.09
C THR A 941 -18.54 69.73 -8.04
N ASP A 942 -18.84 70.71 -8.90
CA ASP A 942 -20.21 71.15 -9.14
C ASP A 942 -20.99 70.12 -9.98
N PHE A 943 -22.19 69.78 -9.50
CA PHE A 943 -23.15 68.87 -10.13
C PHE A 943 -24.40 69.59 -10.66
N PHE A 944 -24.56 70.90 -10.44
CA PHE A 944 -25.67 71.67 -11.01
C PHE A 944 -25.36 72.08 -12.47
N ARG A 945 -25.30 71.07 -13.35
CA ARG A 945 -24.81 71.15 -14.72
C ARG A 945 -25.86 70.87 -15.79
N LYS A 946 -25.48 71.15 -17.04
CA LYS A 946 -26.32 71.06 -18.25
C LYS A 946 -26.35 69.66 -18.85
N TRP A 947 -27.29 69.45 -19.77
CA TRP A 947 -27.50 68.19 -20.49
C TRP A 947 -26.24 67.68 -21.20
N ALA A 948 -25.42 68.60 -21.75
CA ALA A 948 -24.18 68.25 -22.43
C ALA A 948 -23.15 67.61 -21.48
N ASP A 949 -22.98 68.16 -20.28
CA ASP A 949 -22.03 67.66 -19.28
C ASP A 949 -22.46 66.30 -18.73
N TYR A 950 -23.73 66.18 -18.32
CA TYR A 950 -24.28 64.93 -17.78
C TYR A 950 -24.25 63.77 -18.77
N ARG A 951 -24.27 64.07 -20.07
CA ARG A 951 -24.13 63.06 -21.12
C ARG A 951 -22.71 62.49 -21.21
N VAL A 952 -21.69 63.33 -21.21
CA VAL A 952 -20.29 62.94 -21.45
C VAL A 952 -19.60 62.46 -20.16
N GLY A 953 -19.92 63.08 -19.02
CA GLY A 953 -19.23 62.88 -17.74
C GLY A 953 -18.35 64.07 -17.34
N PHE A 954 -18.10 64.21 -16.04
CA PHE A 954 -17.32 65.31 -15.46
C PHE A 954 -16.78 64.95 -14.06
N GLY A 955 -15.78 65.70 -13.57
CA GLY A 955 -15.12 65.49 -12.28
C GLY A 955 -13.83 64.66 -12.38
N ASN A 956 -13.31 64.19 -11.25
CA ASN A 956 -12.14 63.30 -11.17
C ASN A 956 -12.56 61.90 -10.69
N VAL A 957 -12.21 60.87 -11.45
CA VAL A 957 -12.54 59.46 -11.17
C VAL A 957 -11.96 58.97 -9.82
N GLU A 958 -10.88 59.59 -9.33
CA GLU A 958 -10.28 59.31 -8.01
C GLU A 958 -10.98 60.04 -6.85
N ASP A 959 -11.81 61.05 -7.13
CA ASP A 959 -12.47 61.92 -6.15
C ASP A 959 -13.97 62.07 -6.48
N GLU A 960 -14.54 63.27 -6.57
CA GLU A 960 -15.93 63.48 -7.02
C GLU A 960 -16.08 63.46 -8.55
N PHE A 961 -17.02 62.65 -9.06
CA PHE A 961 -17.30 62.57 -10.50
C PHE A 961 -18.70 62.03 -10.84
N TRP A 962 -19.07 62.23 -12.11
CA TRP A 962 -20.16 61.57 -12.82
C TRP A 962 -19.60 60.94 -14.11
N LEU A 963 -19.82 59.64 -14.32
CA LEU A 963 -19.22 58.86 -15.43
C LEU A 963 -19.79 59.21 -16.82
N GLY A 964 -20.93 59.90 -16.89
CA GLY A 964 -21.62 60.27 -18.14
C GLY A 964 -22.68 59.27 -18.55
N LEU A 965 -23.87 59.77 -18.92
CA LEU A 965 -25.02 58.94 -19.33
C LEU A 965 -24.73 58.09 -20.57
N ASP A 966 -23.93 58.58 -21.53
CA ASP A 966 -23.52 57.78 -22.71
C ASP A 966 -22.67 56.57 -22.30
N ASN A 967 -21.81 56.69 -21.27
CA ASN A 967 -21.00 55.59 -20.75
C ASN A 967 -21.82 54.63 -19.87
N ILE A 968 -22.67 55.17 -18.99
CA ILE A 968 -23.58 54.37 -18.14
C ILE A 968 -24.55 53.53 -19.00
N HIS A 969 -25.06 54.10 -20.10
CA HIS A 969 -25.83 53.36 -21.09
C HIS A 969 -24.99 52.25 -21.76
N ARG A 970 -23.80 52.58 -22.30
CA ARG A 970 -22.91 51.59 -22.95
C ARG A 970 -22.47 50.44 -22.04
N ILE A 971 -22.33 50.68 -20.74
CA ILE A 971 -22.03 49.62 -19.75
C ILE A 971 -23.30 48.80 -19.52
N THR A 972 -24.41 49.44 -19.11
CA THR A 972 -25.65 48.72 -18.75
C THR A 972 -26.39 48.06 -19.91
N SER A 973 -26.03 48.34 -21.16
CA SER A 973 -26.55 47.64 -22.35
C SER A 973 -25.83 46.32 -22.68
N GLN A 974 -24.64 46.06 -22.10
CA GLN A 974 -23.88 44.82 -22.34
C GLN A 974 -24.44 43.60 -21.57
N GLY A 975 -25.32 43.79 -20.59
CA GLY A 975 -25.89 42.69 -19.81
C GLY A 975 -26.76 43.12 -18.63
N ARG A 976 -27.10 42.18 -17.74
CA ARG A 976 -27.81 42.49 -16.49
C ARG A 976 -26.81 43.01 -15.45
N TYR A 977 -26.89 44.29 -15.12
CA TYR A 977 -26.18 44.92 -14.00
C TYR A 977 -27.08 45.05 -12.78
N GLU A 978 -26.52 44.98 -11.58
CA GLU A 978 -27.11 45.46 -10.33
C GLU A 978 -26.60 46.87 -10.00
N LEU A 979 -27.36 47.63 -9.21
CA LEU A 979 -26.99 48.94 -8.67
C LEU A 979 -26.83 48.85 -7.15
N ARG A 980 -25.80 49.49 -6.62
CA ARG A 980 -25.64 49.81 -5.20
C ARG A 980 -25.42 51.31 -5.03
N VAL A 981 -26.03 51.86 -3.99
CA VAL A 981 -25.87 53.24 -3.52
C VAL A 981 -25.45 53.18 -2.06
N ASP A 982 -24.23 53.61 -1.74
CA ASP A 982 -23.74 53.72 -0.37
C ASP A 982 -23.77 55.19 0.07
N MET A 983 -24.27 55.45 1.28
CA MET A 983 -24.39 56.79 1.88
C MET A 983 -23.79 56.78 3.29
N ARG A 984 -23.09 57.85 3.67
CA ARG A 984 -22.47 57.97 5.00
C ARG A 984 -22.63 59.37 5.59
N ASP A 985 -22.73 59.42 6.91
CA ASP A 985 -22.86 60.63 7.73
C ASP A 985 -22.09 60.42 9.04
N GLY A 986 -20.85 60.91 9.10
CA GLY A 986 -19.93 60.63 10.21
C GLY A 986 -19.63 59.14 10.34
N GLN A 987 -20.10 58.52 11.43
CA GLN A 987 -20.02 57.07 11.67
C GLN A 987 -21.26 56.30 11.19
N GLU A 988 -22.37 56.98 10.89
CA GLU A 988 -23.56 56.31 10.35
C GLU A 988 -23.36 55.99 8.87
N ALA A 989 -23.74 54.78 8.46
CA ALA A 989 -23.70 54.34 7.07
C ALA A 989 -24.99 53.59 6.73
N ALA A 990 -25.57 53.90 5.57
CA ALA A 990 -26.76 53.24 5.05
C ALA A 990 -26.59 52.97 3.55
N PHE A 991 -27.23 51.93 3.04
CA PHE A 991 -27.16 51.60 1.62
C PHE A 991 -28.51 51.21 1.02
N ALA A 992 -28.60 51.34 -0.29
CA ALA A 992 -29.68 50.83 -1.12
C ALA A 992 -29.10 50.00 -2.26
N SER A 993 -29.71 48.87 -2.60
CA SER A 993 -29.35 48.06 -3.76
C SER A 993 -30.58 47.66 -4.56
N TYR A 994 -30.37 47.43 -5.86
CA TYR A 994 -31.41 47.08 -6.82
C TYR A 994 -30.91 45.96 -7.72
N ASP A 995 -31.63 44.83 -7.77
CA ASP A 995 -31.23 43.60 -8.47
C ASP A 995 -31.15 43.73 -10.00
N ARG A 996 -31.57 44.88 -10.53
CA ARG A 996 -31.41 45.30 -11.93
C ARG A 996 -31.16 46.81 -11.97
N PHE A 997 -30.28 47.22 -12.86
CA PHE A 997 -30.06 48.61 -13.23
C PHE A 997 -29.71 48.73 -14.71
N SER A 998 -30.42 49.60 -15.43
CA SER A 998 -30.02 50.03 -16.76
C SER A 998 -30.56 51.43 -17.08
N VAL A 999 -29.84 52.16 -17.92
CA VAL A 999 -30.24 53.47 -18.43
C VAL A 999 -30.53 53.34 -19.92
N GLU A 1000 -31.69 53.82 -20.37
CA GLU A 1000 -32.06 53.77 -21.80
C GLU A 1000 -31.16 54.67 -22.67
N ASP A 1001 -31.32 54.60 -24.00
CA ASP A 1001 -30.54 55.41 -24.93
C ASP A 1001 -30.92 56.91 -24.92
N SER A 1002 -30.14 57.71 -25.65
CA SER A 1002 -30.34 59.16 -25.77
C SER A 1002 -31.66 59.53 -26.47
N ARG A 1003 -32.16 58.69 -27.40
CA ARG A 1003 -33.47 58.87 -28.06
C ARG A 1003 -34.62 58.68 -27.06
N ASN A 1004 -34.45 57.75 -26.11
CA ASN A 1004 -35.36 57.54 -25.00
C ASN A 1004 -35.15 58.48 -23.81
N LEU A 1005 -34.29 59.51 -23.93
CA LEU A 1005 -34.00 60.49 -22.87
C LEU A 1005 -33.43 59.86 -21.59
N TYR A 1006 -32.63 58.80 -21.74
CA TYR A 1006 -31.93 58.11 -20.65
C TYR A 1006 -32.83 57.69 -19.49
N LYS A 1007 -34.02 57.13 -19.78
CA LYS A 1007 -34.95 56.73 -18.71
C LYS A 1007 -34.32 55.71 -17.76
N LEU A 1008 -34.60 55.87 -16.46
CA LEU A 1008 -34.14 54.95 -15.43
C LEU A 1008 -34.92 53.63 -15.48
N ARG A 1009 -34.21 52.50 -15.46
CA ARG A 1009 -34.76 51.17 -15.17
C ARG A 1009 -34.04 50.58 -13.96
N ILE A 1010 -34.77 50.37 -12.88
CA ILE A 1010 -34.30 49.62 -11.70
C ILE A 1010 -35.16 48.39 -11.42
N GLY A 1011 -34.61 47.46 -10.65
CA GLY A 1011 -35.27 46.22 -10.21
C GLY A 1011 -35.83 46.30 -8.79
N SER A 1012 -35.84 45.16 -8.11
CA SER A 1012 -36.32 44.99 -6.74
C SER A 1012 -35.36 45.63 -5.74
N TYR A 1013 -35.89 46.39 -4.78
CA TYR A 1013 -35.13 47.05 -3.73
C TYR A 1013 -34.64 46.10 -2.63
N ASN A 1014 -33.43 46.35 -2.11
CA ASN A 1014 -32.93 45.83 -0.85
C ASN A 1014 -32.03 46.90 -0.17
N GLY A 1015 -31.72 46.75 1.13
CA GLY A 1015 -30.79 47.60 1.87
C GLY A 1015 -31.35 48.24 3.14
N THR A 1016 -30.56 49.12 3.75
CA THR A 1016 -30.85 49.76 5.05
C THR A 1016 -31.35 51.20 4.96
N ALA A 1017 -31.20 51.87 3.81
CA ALA A 1017 -31.56 53.28 3.65
C ALA A 1017 -33.06 53.55 3.33
N GLY A 1018 -33.88 52.51 3.19
CA GLY A 1018 -35.24 52.56 2.63
C GLY A 1018 -35.28 52.90 1.13
N ASP A 1019 -36.38 52.57 0.45
CA ASP A 1019 -36.49 52.73 -1.02
C ASP A 1019 -36.93 54.14 -1.44
N SER A 1020 -35.98 55.04 -1.63
CA SER A 1020 -36.26 56.38 -2.18
C SER A 1020 -36.20 56.46 -3.71
N LEU A 1021 -35.76 55.41 -4.42
CA LEU A 1021 -35.47 55.47 -5.87
C LEU A 1021 -36.55 54.86 -6.75
N SER A 1022 -37.25 53.79 -6.34
CA SER A 1022 -38.32 53.16 -7.15
C SER A 1022 -39.47 54.11 -7.48
N TYR A 1023 -39.64 55.17 -6.69
CA TYR A 1023 -40.54 56.28 -7.01
C TYR A 1023 -40.23 56.94 -8.36
N HIS A 1024 -38.96 56.97 -8.79
CA HIS A 1024 -38.47 57.57 -10.04
C HIS A 1024 -38.38 56.58 -11.21
N GLN A 1025 -38.82 55.34 -11.01
CA GLN A 1025 -38.80 54.28 -12.03
C GLN A 1025 -39.43 54.73 -13.36
N GLY A 1026 -38.74 54.45 -14.47
CA GLY A 1026 -39.19 54.72 -15.83
C GLY A 1026 -39.21 56.19 -16.25
N ARG A 1027 -38.74 57.13 -15.42
CA ARG A 1027 -38.72 58.57 -15.74
C ARG A 1027 -37.51 58.94 -16.61
N PRO A 1028 -37.64 59.92 -17.53
CA PRO A 1028 -36.51 60.54 -18.21
C PRO A 1028 -35.56 61.23 -17.23
N PHE A 1029 -34.30 61.43 -17.62
CA PHE A 1029 -33.38 62.32 -16.89
C PHE A 1029 -33.72 63.79 -17.20
N SER A 1030 -33.55 64.71 -16.26
CA SER A 1030 -33.80 66.15 -16.44
C SER A 1030 -32.69 67.02 -15.85
N THR A 1031 -32.34 68.11 -16.53
CA THR A 1031 -31.26 69.07 -16.19
C THR A 1031 -31.78 70.51 -16.16
N GLU A 1032 -30.96 71.48 -15.72
CA GLU A 1032 -31.38 72.88 -15.65
C GLU A 1032 -31.81 73.48 -17.00
N ASP A 1033 -31.14 73.06 -18.08
CA ASP A 1033 -31.35 73.47 -19.46
C ASP A 1033 -32.35 72.57 -20.22
N ARG A 1034 -32.77 71.45 -19.63
CA ARG A 1034 -33.65 70.47 -20.28
C ARG A 1034 -34.59 69.80 -19.29
N ASP A 1035 -35.79 70.37 -19.20
CA ASP A 1035 -36.93 69.75 -18.52
C ASP A 1035 -37.46 68.57 -19.35
N ASN A 1036 -37.47 67.38 -18.77
CA ASN A 1036 -38.15 66.20 -19.31
C ASN A 1036 -38.99 65.51 -18.20
N ASP A 1037 -39.33 66.23 -17.12
CA ASP A 1037 -40.09 65.66 -15.99
C ASP A 1037 -41.62 65.86 -16.15
N VAL A 1038 -42.41 65.71 -15.09
CA VAL A 1038 -43.89 65.71 -15.13
C VAL A 1038 -44.50 66.64 -14.07
N ALA A 1039 -43.68 67.48 -13.43
CA ALA A 1039 -44.17 68.58 -12.60
C ALA A 1039 -44.59 69.79 -13.46
N VAL A 1040 -45.20 70.79 -12.81
CA VAL A 1040 -45.55 72.08 -13.45
C VAL A 1040 -44.32 73.02 -13.55
N THR A 1041 -43.23 72.66 -12.90
CA THR A 1041 -41.99 73.46 -12.79
C THR A 1041 -40.78 72.53 -12.84
N ASN A 1042 -39.82 72.79 -13.75
CA ASN A 1042 -38.56 72.06 -13.88
C ASN A 1042 -37.95 71.73 -12.50
N CYS A 1043 -37.92 70.45 -12.17
CA CYS A 1043 -37.48 70.00 -10.85
C CYS A 1043 -35.96 70.16 -10.67
N ALA A 1044 -35.16 69.99 -11.73
CA ALA A 1044 -33.71 70.17 -11.66
C ALA A 1044 -33.35 71.63 -11.31
N MET A 1045 -34.00 72.60 -11.96
CA MET A 1045 -33.88 74.04 -11.64
C MET A 1045 -34.31 74.36 -10.20
N SER A 1046 -35.36 73.71 -9.72
CA SER A 1046 -35.95 73.97 -8.40
C SER A 1046 -35.14 73.36 -7.24
N TYR A 1047 -34.58 72.18 -7.47
CA TYR A 1047 -33.91 71.33 -6.47
C TYR A 1047 -32.39 71.18 -6.68
N LYS A 1048 -31.81 71.99 -7.57
CA LYS A 1048 -30.35 72.20 -7.70
C LYS A 1048 -29.53 70.92 -7.90
N GLY A 1049 -30.09 69.97 -8.66
CA GLY A 1049 -29.43 68.74 -9.08
C GLY A 1049 -30.18 68.08 -10.23
N ALA A 1050 -29.46 67.47 -11.18
CA ALA A 1050 -30.06 66.78 -12.32
C ALA A 1050 -30.42 65.33 -11.97
N TRP A 1051 -31.65 64.91 -12.27
CA TRP A 1051 -32.18 63.62 -11.80
C TRP A 1051 -33.34 63.08 -12.66
N TRP A 1052 -33.75 61.84 -12.39
CA TRP A 1052 -34.88 61.14 -13.02
C TRP A 1052 -36.25 61.50 -12.42
N TYR A 1053 -36.57 62.79 -12.32
CA TYR A 1053 -37.72 63.26 -11.52
C TYR A 1053 -39.09 62.72 -11.98
N LYS A 1054 -39.94 62.33 -11.00
CA LYS A 1054 -41.36 61.96 -11.23
C LYS A 1054 -42.35 63.09 -10.98
N ASN A 1055 -42.31 63.63 -9.78
CA ASN A 1055 -42.97 64.85 -9.35
C ASN A 1055 -42.03 65.45 -8.32
N CYS A 1056 -40.93 66.01 -8.84
CA CYS A 1056 -39.74 66.41 -8.12
C CYS A 1056 -39.25 65.39 -7.06
N HIS A 1057 -39.06 65.84 -5.83
CA HIS A 1057 -38.10 65.31 -4.87
C HIS A 1057 -38.61 64.10 -4.06
N ARG A 1058 -37.82 63.02 -4.09
CA ARG A 1058 -37.83 61.93 -3.07
C ARG A 1058 -36.43 61.39 -2.81
N THR A 1059 -35.56 61.48 -3.82
CA THR A 1059 -34.11 61.43 -3.69
C THR A 1059 -33.53 62.37 -4.74
N ASN A 1060 -32.38 62.96 -4.44
CA ASN A 1060 -31.61 63.83 -5.33
C ASN A 1060 -30.12 63.73 -4.94
N LEU A 1061 -29.40 62.74 -5.46
CA LEU A 1061 -27.99 62.51 -5.08
C LEU A 1061 -27.02 63.46 -5.80
N ASN A 1062 -27.52 64.15 -6.82
CA ASN A 1062 -26.82 65.17 -7.60
C ASN A 1062 -27.13 66.60 -7.11
N GLY A 1063 -27.79 66.73 -5.96
CA GLY A 1063 -28.10 68.02 -5.33
C GLY A 1063 -26.86 68.81 -4.91
N LYS A 1064 -27.09 70.05 -4.47
CA LYS A 1064 -26.03 70.99 -4.08
C LYS A 1064 -25.38 70.52 -2.77
N TYR A 1065 -24.06 70.36 -2.80
CA TYR A 1065 -23.30 69.88 -1.63
C TYR A 1065 -23.48 70.83 -0.43
N GLY A 1066 -23.76 70.28 0.75
CA GLY A 1066 -23.93 71.04 2.00
C GLY A 1066 -25.18 71.92 2.12
N GLU A 1067 -26.07 71.96 1.13
CA GLU A 1067 -27.30 72.78 1.16
C GLU A 1067 -28.43 72.09 1.97
N SER A 1068 -28.82 72.65 3.12
CA SER A 1068 -29.89 72.09 3.98
C SER A 1068 -31.31 72.53 3.61
N ARG A 1069 -31.49 73.43 2.63
CA ARG A 1069 -32.82 73.81 2.13
C ARG A 1069 -33.55 72.61 1.55
N HIS A 1070 -34.84 72.49 1.85
CA HIS A 1070 -35.72 71.36 1.50
C HIS A 1070 -35.47 70.80 0.09
N SER A 1071 -34.82 69.64 0.05
CA SER A 1071 -34.43 68.86 -1.13
C SER A 1071 -33.52 69.55 -2.17
N GLN A 1072 -32.91 70.69 -1.83
CA GLN A 1072 -31.87 71.33 -2.65
C GLN A 1072 -30.48 70.71 -2.39
N GLY A 1073 -30.31 70.01 -1.27
CA GLY A 1073 -29.14 69.22 -0.92
C GLY A 1073 -29.09 67.82 -1.51
N ILE A 1074 -28.04 67.08 -1.18
CA ILE A 1074 -27.89 65.64 -1.48
C ILE A 1074 -28.82 64.87 -0.53
N ASN A 1075 -29.98 64.42 -1.02
CA ASN A 1075 -31.05 63.93 -0.13
C ASN A 1075 -31.51 62.50 -0.47
N TRP A 1076 -31.84 61.71 0.57
CA TRP A 1076 -32.49 60.39 0.48
C TRP A 1076 -33.59 60.30 1.53
N TYR A 1077 -34.85 60.38 1.09
CA TYR A 1077 -36.02 60.61 1.96
C TYR A 1077 -36.13 59.64 3.14
N HIS A 1078 -36.04 58.33 2.90
CA HIS A 1078 -36.30 57.33 3.95
C HIS A 1078 -35.17 57.17 4.99
N TRP A 1079 -34.03 57.85 4.84
CA TRP A 1079 -32.91 57.78 5.79
C TRP A 1079 -32.68 59.08 6.55
N LYS A 1080 -32.52 60.21 5.84
CA LYS A 1080 -32.25 61.54 6.43
C LYS A 1080 -33.26 62.62 5.99
N GLY A 1081 -34.35 62.24 5.33
CA GLY A 1081 -35.44 63.15 4.96
C GLY A 1081 -35.11 64.11 3.81
N HIS A 1082 -35.57 65.36 3.94
CA HIS A 1082 -35.48 66.40 2.92
C HIS A 1082 -34.65 67.62 3.31
N GLU A 1083 -34.41 67.86 4.61
CA GLU A 1083 -33.76 69.07 5.14
C GLU A 1083 -32.30 68.83 5.56
N PHE A 1084 -31.76 67.67 5.18
CA PHE A 1084 -30.39 67.24 5.44
C PHE A 1084 -29.66 66.96 4.13
N SER A 1085 -28.42 67.44 4.00
CA SER A 1085 -27.54 67.18 2.86
C SER A 1085 -26.51 66.13 3.27
N ILE A 1086 -26.63 64.93 2.71
CA ILE A 1086 -25.77 63.79 3.02
C ILE A 1086 -24.33 64.10 2.55
N PRO A 1087 -23.30 64.02 3.42
CA PRO A 1087 -21.95 64.44 3.08
C PRO A 1087 -21.21 63.43 2.17
N PHE A 1088 -21.49 62.14 2.27
CA PHE A 1088 -20.92 61.13 1.37
C PHE A 1088 -22.02 60.32 0.69
N VAL A 1089 -21.97 60.24 -0.64
CA VAL A 1089 -22.75 59.27 -1.42
C VAL A 1089 -21.96 58.75 -2.61
N GLU A 1090 -22.11 57.46 -2.90
CA GLU A 1090 -21.51 56.80 -4.06
C GLU A 1090 -22.54 55.90 -4.74
N MET A 1091 -22.68 55.99 -6.07
CA MET A 1091 -23.46 55.06 -6.89
C MET A 1091 -22.54 54.21 -7.74
N LYS A 1092 -22.73 52.89 -7.69
CA LYS A 1092 -21.90 51.90 -8.37
C LYS A 1092 -22.68 50.71 -8.89
N MET A 1093 -22.18 50.09 -9.95
CA MET A 1093 -22.83 48.97 -10.65
C MET A 1093 -21.85 47.82 -10.91
N ARG A 1094 -22.34 46.58 -10.98
CA ARG A 1094 -21.55 45.42 -11.43
C ARG A 1094 -22.44 44.38 -12.14
N PRO A 1095 -21.86 43.44 -12.91
CA PRO A 1095 -22.62 42.36 -13.52
C PRO A 1095 -23.31 41.49 -12.46
N TYR A 1096 -24.61 41.26 -12.60
CA TYR A 1096 -25.42 40.49 -11.65
C TYR A 1096 -24.88 39.06 -11.45
N ASN A 1097 -24.35 38.45 -12.51
CA ASN A 1097 -23.81 37.08 -12.50
C ASN A 1097 -22.32 36.98 -12.09
N HIS A 1098 -21.71 38.03 -11.51
CA HIS A 1098 -20.27 38.06 -11.19
C HIS A 1098 -19.80 36.84 -10.38
N ARG A 1099 -20.57 36.38 -9.38
CA ARG A 1099 -20.22 35.21 -8.54
C ARG A 1099 -20.23 33.88 -9.33
N LEU A 1100 -21.12 33.73 -10.31
CA LEU A 1100 -21.23 32.54 -11.16
C LEU A 1100 -20.07 32.42 -12.17
N MET A 1101 -19.56 33.55 -12.65
CA MET A 1101 -18.39 33.57 -13.56
C MET A 1101 -17.10 33.14 -12.85
N ALA A 1102 -16.93 33.53 -11.58
CA ALA A 1102 -15.79 33.11 -10.76
C ALA A 1102 -15.76 31.59 -10.52
N GLY A 1103 -16.92 30.96 -10.34
CA GLY A 1103 -17.02 29.49 -10.20
C GLY A 1103 -16.65 28.75 -11.49
N ARG A 1104 -17.26 29.11 -12.63
CA ARG A 1104 -17.09 28.37 -13.90
C ARG A 1104 -15.67 28.40 -14.45
N LYS A 1105 -14.91 29.49 -14.28
CA LYS A 1105 -13.51 29.55 -14.74
C LYS A 1105 -12.48 28.94 -13.78
N ARG A 1106 -12.80 28.77 -12.48
CA ARG A 1106 -11.90 28.01 -11.57
C ARG A 1106 -11.84 26.52 -11.96
N GLN A 1107 -12.95 25.94 -12.40
CA GLN A 1107 -12.97 24.57 -12.93
C GLN A 1107 -12.25 24.41 -14.27
N SER A 1108 -12.06 25.48 -15.04
CA SER A 1108 -11.30 25.47 -16.31
C SER A 1108 -9.84 25.93 -16.17
N LEU A 1109 -9.31 25.92 -14.94
CA LEU A 1109 -7.92 26.21 -14.59
C LEU A 1109 -7.36 25.17 -13.60
N GLN A 1110 -8.01 24.00 -13.51
CA GLN A 1110 -7.54 22.79 -12.83
C GLN A 1110 -7.29 21.63 -13.82
N PHE A 1111 -7.05 21.98 -15.09
CA PHE A 1111 -6.55 21.16 -16.18
C PHE A 1111 -5.43 21.94 -16.86
#